data_AF-A0A1I0Z211-F1
#
_entry.id   AF-A0A1I0Z211-F1
#
_cell.length_a   1.000
_cell.length_b   1.000
_cell.length_c   1.000
_cell.angle_alpha   90.00
_cell.angle_beta   90.00
_cell.angle_gamma   90.00
#
_symmetry.space_group_name_H-M   'P 1'
#
loop_
_entity.id
_entity.type
_entity.pdbx_description
1 polymer ?
#
loop_
_entity_poly.entity_id
_entity_poly.type
_entity_poly.pdbx_seq_one_letter_code
_entity_poly.pdbx_strand_id
1 'polypeptide(L)'
;MSMVEVKVPDIGDVKEVEVIELLVKVGDTVKVDQSLITVESDKASMEIPSSQAGIIKEIKVKVGDKVSEGSLVLVLEAAGAAASAAPAAAPAQAAAPAAAAPAAAAAPAAATGAVSTIEIKVPDIGDVKEVDVIELMVKVGDSVKVDQSLITVESDKASMEIPSSQAGTIKEIKVKVGDKVSEGSLIVLLETVGAAGAAPAAPAAAAPATAPAPAAAPAVAAPAAVSFAGKVDIECDTMVLGAGPGGYTAAFRAADLGQSVVMIERYPSLGGVCLNVGCIPSKALLHAAKVITEAEEMAHFGVKMSAPEIDIDALRGWKESVIKKLTGGLSGLSKARKVQVLTGKGEFSSANTITVATADGPKVVGFKNAIIAAGSSVARIPGFPYDDPRLIDSTGALELRQIPKKLLVIGGGIIGLEMACVYDALGSKVTVVEFADGLIPAADRDVVKPLQKRIEKRYEAIYLKTKVTKLEALKEGLRATFEGADSSSPAAPEPQLYDMVLVAVGRRPNGKEIAAEKAGVIVNDRGFIPADKQQRTNVSHIFAIGDICGDPMLAHKATNEAKVAAEVIAGHKVEFDAMTIPSVAYTDPEIAWMGLTETEAKAKGIPFEKANFPWAASGRALAMGRDDGMTKLLWDPTTKRIIGAGIVGVNAGELLAETVLAMEMGADLEDLALTIHAHPTLSETPMFAAEMGLGTITDLFIPKKK
;
A
#
# COMPACT_ATOMS: atom_id res chain seq x y z
N MET A 1 -47.83 -20.95 34.11
CA MET A 1 -46.94 -20.36 33.10
C MET A 1 -47.58 -19.07 32.62
N SER A 2 -46.83 -17.97 32.53
CA SER A 2 -47.36 -16.67 32.12
C SER A 2 -47.37 -16.57 30.59
N MET A 3 -48.52 -16.25 30.01
CA MET A 3 -48.60 -15.88 28.59
C MET A 3 -48.05 -14.46 28.45
N VAL A 4 -47.15 -14.25 27.48
CA VAL A 4 -46.48 -12.98 27.21
C VAL A 4 -46.78 -12.57 25.77
N GLU A 5 -47.25 -11.34 25.62
CA GLU A 5 -47.51 -10.72 24.33
C GLU A 5 -46.24 -10.06 23.79
N VAL A 6 -45.81 -10.47 22.59
CA VAL A 6 -44.69 -9.83 21.89
C VAL A 6 -45.24 -8.80 20.92
N LYS A 7 -44.81 -7.55 21.07
CA LYS A 7 -45.25 -6.41 20.26
C LYS A 7 -44.11 -5.88 19.39
N VAL A 8 -44.47 -5.21 18.29
CA VAL A 8 -43.53 -4.51 17.42
C VAL A 8 -42.81 -3.42 18.25
N PRO A 9 -41.46 -3.44 18.32
CA PRO A 9 -40.68 -2.42 19.02
C PRO A 9 -40.74 -1.07 18.29
N ASP A 10 -40.11 -0.04 18.85
CA ASP A 10 -39.95 1.25 18.16
C ASP A 10 -39.25 1.06 16.80
N ILE A 11 -39.95 1.43 15.73
CA ILE A 11 -39.51 1.32 14.33
C ILE A 11 -39.02 2.67 13.76
N GLY A 12 -38.79 3.67 14.61
CA GLY A 12 -38.33 5.01 14.23
C GLY A 12 -39.43 5.87 13.60
N ASP A 13 -39.06 6.82 12.73
CA ASP A 13 -39.99 7.83 12.16
C ASP A 13 -41.02 7.27 11.14
N VAL A 14 -41.19 5.95 11.04
CA VAL A 14 -42.06 5.28 10.06
C VAL A 14 -43.36 4.82 10.75
N LYS A 15 -44.52 5.23 10.22
CA LYS A 15 -45.82 4.98 10.87
C LYS A 15 -46.33 3.55 10.73
N GLU A 16 -46.08 2.90 9.61
CA GLU A 16 -46.51 1.53 9.30
C GLU A 16 -45.45 0.85 8.42
N VAL A 17 -45.20 -0.42 8.69
CA VAL A 17 -44.31 -1.30 7.90
C VAL A 17 -45.05 -2.58 7.52
N GLU A 18 -44.71 -3.18 6.39
CA GLU A 18 -45.38 -4.38 5.87
C GLU A 18 -44.61 -5.64 6.27
N VAL A 19 -45.31 -6.66 6.77
CA VAL A 19 -44.71 -7.97 7.10
C VAL A 19 -44.45 -8.74 5.81
N ILE A 20 -43.18 -8.94 5.45
CA ILE A 20 -42.80 -9.66 4.23
C ILE A 20 -42.50 -11.13 4.48
N GLU A 21 -42.14 -11.51 5.72
CA GLU A 21 -41.82 -12.91 6.05
C GLU A 21 -42.10 -13.26 7.52
N LEU A 22 -42.57 -14.49 7.75
CA LEU A 22 -42.74 -15.13 9.07
C LEU A 22 -41.63 -16.17 9.27
N LEU A 23 -40.69 -15.91 10.18
CA LEU A 23 -39.53 -16.77 10.43
C LEU A 23 -39.81 -17.89 11.45
N VAL A 24 -40.99 -17.88 12.08
CA VAL A 24 -41.39 -18.80 13.14
C VAL A 24 -42.79 -19.36 12.94
N LYS A 25 -43.06 -20.54 13.52
CA LYS A 25 -44.37 -21.21 13.48
C LYS A 25 -44.94 -21.43 14.88
N VAL A 26 -46.26 -21.57 14.97
CA VAL A 26 -46.93 -21.95 16.23
C VAL A 26 -46.41 -23.31 16.69
N GLY A 27 -45.91 -23.39 17.91
CA GLY A 27 -45.26 -24.56 18.51
C GLY A 27 -43.73 -24.46 18.60
N ASP A 28 -43.10 -23.51 17.92
CA ASP A 28 -41.65 -23.36 17.96
C ASP A 28 -41.18 -22.80 19.32
N THR A 29 -40.01 -23.26 19.76
CA THR A 29 -39.32 -22.72 20.94
C THR A 29 -38.36 -21.62 20.50
N VAL A 30 -38.57 -20.40 20.99
CA VAL A 30 -37.74 -19.23 20.67
C VAL A 30 -36.88 -18.81 21.84
N LYS A 31 -35.69 -18.28 21.55
CA LYS A 31 -34.79 -17.64 22.53
C LYS A 31 -34.99 -16.13 22.54
N VAL A 32 -34.51 -15.46 23.60
CA VAL A 32 -34.39 -13.99 23.61
C VAL A 32 -33.52 -13.56 22.42
N ASP A 33 -33.89 -12.48 21.76
CA ASP A 33 -33.24 -11.89 20.58
C ASP A 33 -33.32 -12.71 19.28
N GLN A 34 -34.08 -13.81 19.26
CA GLN A 34 -34.31 -14.57 18.02
C GLN A 34 -35.33 -13.87 17.12
N SER A 35 -35.00 -13.69 15.84
CA SER A 35 -35.87 -13.06 14.83
C SER A 35 -37.18 -13.82 14.64
N LEU A 36 -38.30 -13.09 14.68
CA LEU A 36 -39.66 -13.64 14.59
C LEU A 36 -40.30 -13.34 13.23
N ILE A 37 -40.19 -12.11 12.77
CA ILE A 37 -40.74 -11.64 11.49
C ILE A 37 -39.78 -10.66 10.82
N THR A 38 -39.87 -10.58 9.50
CA THR A 38 -39.19 -9.56 8.69
C THR A 38 -40.23 -8.57 8.20
N VAL A 39 -39.95 -7.28 8.42
CA VAL A 39 -40.79 -6.16 7.98
C VAL A 39 -40.02 -5.26 7.03
N GLU A 40 -40.71 -4.71 6.03
CA GLU A 40 -40.12 -3.82 5.03
C GLU A 40 -40.80 -2.45 5.02
N SER A 41 -39.99 -1.43 4.83
CA SER A 41 -40.37 -0.04 4.56
C SER A 41 -39.81 0.41 3.21
N ASP A 42 -40.20 1.60 2.75
CA ASP A 42 -39.68 2.22 1.53
C ASP A 42 -38.15 2.48 1.54
N LYS A 43 -37.50 2.35 2.70
CA LYS A 43 -36.08 2.67 2.89
C LYS A 43 -35.21 1.50 3.38
N ALA A 44 -35.80 0.50 4.05
CA ALA A 44 -35.06 -0.61 4.64
C ALA A 44 -35.97 -1.79 5.01
N SER A 45 -35.39 -2.99 5.03
CA SER A 45 -35.94 -4.18 5.67
C SER A 45 -35.33 -4.37 7.07
N MET A 46 -36.14 -4.78 8.06
CA MET A 46 -35.73 -5.01 9.44
C MET A 46 -36.36 -6.29 9.98
N GLU A 47 -35.64 -7.00 10.84
CA GLU A 47 -36.15 -8.17 11.56
C GLU A 47 -36.60 -7.76 12.98
N ILE A 48 -37.75 -8.29 13.43
CA ILE A 48 -38.26 -8.06 14.78
C ILE A 48 -37.88 -9.25 15.66
N PRO A 49 -37.01 -9.06 16.68
CA PRO A 49 -36.58 -10.13 17.57
C PRO A 49 -37.58 -10.42 18.69
N SER A 50 -37.48 -11.61 19.28
CA SER A 50 -38.26 -12.01 20.45
C SER A 50 -37.74 -11.34 21.72
N SER A 51 -38.64 -10.72 22.49
CA SER A 51 -38.30 -10.10 23.77
C SER A 51 -38.10 -11.09 24.93
N GLN A 52 -38.53 -12.35 24.78
CA GLN A 52 -38.44 -13.41 25.79
C GLN A 52 -38.27 -14.80 25.17
N ALA A 53 -37.72 -15.73 25.94
CA ALA A 53 -37.67 -17.14 25.57
C ALA A 53 -38.98 -17.86 25.95
N GLY A 54 -39.49 -18.70 25.06
CA GLY A 54 -40.77 -19.40 25.29
C GLY A 54 -41.23 -20.20 24.09
N ILE A 55 -42.41 -20.81 24.21
CA ILE A 55 -43.06 -21.56 23.12
C ILE A 55 -44.14 -20.70 22.49
N ILE A 56 -44.13 -20.55 21.17
CA ILE A 56 -45.15 -19.78 20.43
C ILE A 56 -46.48 -20.51 20.49
N LYS A 57 -47.51 -19.86 21.03
CA LYS A 57 -48.88 -20.40 21.09
C LYS A 57 -49.78 -19.89 19.98
N GLU A 58 -49.58 -18.65 19.58
CA GLU A 58 -50.42 -18.01 18.57
C GLU A 58 -49.63 -16.91 17.86
N ILE A 59 -49.73 -16.85 16.54
CA ILE A 59 -49.18 -15.77 15.72
C ILE A 59 -50.37 -14.93 15.25
N LYS A 60 -50.32 -13.61 15.49
CA LYS A 60 -51.42 -12.67 15.23
C LYS A 60 -51.27 -11.88 13.92
N VAL A 61 -50.13 -12.01 13.25
CA VAL A 61 -49.80 -11.33 11.98
C VAL A 61 -49.60 -12.34 10.85
N LYS A 62 -49.86 -11.92 9.61
CA LYS A 62 -49.62 -12.68 8.38
C LYS A 62 -48.75 -11.88 7.43
N VAL A 63 -48.10 -12.58 6.48
CA VAL A 63 -47.38 -11.93 5.38
C VAL A 63 -48.37 -11.05 4.58
N GLY A 64 -48.01 -9.79 4.38
CA GLY A 64 -48.83 -8.74 3.77
C GLY A 64 -49.59 -7.84 4.75
N ASP A 65 -49.56 -8.12 6.07
CA ASP A 65 -50.18 -7.24 7.06
C ASP A 65 -49.32 -6.00 7.32
N LYS A 66 -49.97 -4.85 7.50
CA LYS A 66 -49.32 -3.61 7.94
C LYS A 66 -49.33 -3.50 9.45
N VAL A 67 -48.17 -3.31 10.05
CA VAL A 67 -47.99 -3.21 11.51
C VAL A 67 -47.31 -1.90 11.88
N SER A 68 -47.71 -1.32 13.01
CA SER A 68 -47.10 -0.13 13.62
C SER A 68 -46.43 -0.48 14.94
N GLU A 69 -45.63 0.43 15.50
CA GLU A 69 -45.11 0.31 16.87
C GLU A 69 -46.23 -0.09 17.86
N GLY A 70 -45.96 -1.08 18.72
CA GLY A 70 -46.90 -1.59 19.71
C GLY A 70 -47.92 -2.61 19.18
N SER A 71 -47.93 -2.90 17.87
CA SER A 71 -48.81 -3.93 17.28
C SER A 71 -48.44 -5.31 17.80
N LEU A 72 -49.45 -6.14 18.11
CA LEU A 72 -49.23 -7.48 18.65
C LEU A 72 -48.81 -8.45 17.54
N VAL A 73 -47.61 -9.02 17.67
CA VAL A 73 -47.03 -9.95 16.69
C VAL A 73 -47.43 -11.39 17.01
N LEU A 74 -47.19 -11.83 18.25
CA LEU A 74 -47.50 -13.20 18.68
C LEU A 74 -47.63 -13.30 20.21
N VAL A 75 -48.15 -14.44 20.68
CA VAL A 75 -48.29 -14.80 22.10
C VAL A 75 -47.38 -15.98 22.41
N LEU A 76 -46.49 -15.79 23.38
CA LEU A 76 -45.55 -16.79 23.89
C LEU A 76 -46.03 -17.33 25.24
N GLU A 77 -45.84 -18.62 25.48
CA GLU A 77 -45.84 -19.19 26.84
C GLU A 77 -44.41 -19.11 27.39
N ALA A 78 -44.17 -18.25 28.38
CA ALA A 78 -42.84 -18.05 28.96
C ALA A 78 -42.40 -19.28 29.76
N ALA A 79 -41.18 -19.77 29.49
CA ALA A 79 -40.55 -20.79 30.31
C ALA A 79 -40.07 -20.16 31.63
N GLY A 80 -40.62 -20.62 32.77
CA GLY A 80 -40.27 -20.08 34.09
C GLY A 80 -38.79 -20.26 34.43
N ALA A 81 -38.17 -19.20 34.95
CA ALA A 81 -36.76 -19.16 35.30
C ALA A 81 -36.38 -20.17 36.39
N ALA A 82 -35.46 -21.08 36.08
CA ALA A 82 -34.67 -21.84 37.04
C ALA A 82 -33.18 -21.69 36.72
N ALA A 83 -32.38 -21.51 37.76
CA ALA A 83 -30.98 -21.12 37.73
C ALA A 83 -30.00 -22.23 37.26
N SER A 84 -28.82 -21.75 36.81
CA SER A 84 -27.50 -22.42 36.81
C SER A 84 -27.24 -23.57 35.82
N ALA A 85 -26.34 -23.33 34.85
CA ALA A 85 -25.16 -24.19 34.63
C ALA A 85 -24.12 -23.55 33.68
N ALA A 86 -22.86 -23.53 34.13
CA ALA A 86 -21.64 -23.60 33.32
C ALA A 86 -20.76 -24.71 33.96
N PRO A 87 -19.69 -25.26 33.34
CA PRO A 87 -19.20 -25.18 31.95
C PRO A 87 -18.96 -26.59 31.33
N ALA A 88 -18.53 -26.68 30.06
CA ALA A 88 -17.89 -27.89 29.52
C ALA A 88 -16.70 -27.54 28.63
N ALA A 89 -15.57 -28.20 28.91
CA ALA A 89 -14.23 -27.97 28.38
C ALA A 89 -13.89 -28.85 27.16
N ALA A 90 -12.78 -28.47 26.51
CA ALA A 90 -12.17 -29.06 25.32
C ALA A 90 -11.71 -30.53 25.45
N PRO A 91 -11.51 -31.26 24.34
CA PRO A 91 -10.70 -32.47 24.30
C PRO A 91 -9.23 -32.18 23.91
N ALA A 92 -8.33 -32.92 24.57
CA ALA A 92 -6.88 -32.84 24.49
C ALA A 92 -6.25 -33.81 23.47
N GLN A 93 -5.00 -33.50 23.12
CA GLN A 93 -4.05 -34.22 22.26
C GLN A 93 -3.72 -35.65 22.73
N ALA A 94 -3.42 -36.53 21.76
CA ALA A 94 -2.78 -37.82 21.97
C ALA A 94 -1.35 -37.82 21.39
N ALA A 95 -0.40 -38.37 22.15
CA ALA A 95 1.01 -38.49 21.84
C ALA A 95 1.36 -39.88 21.24
N ALA A 96 2.43 -39.95 20.44
CA ALA A 96 3.03 -41.18 19.91
C ALA A 96 4.56 -41.22 20.18
N PRO A 97 5.20 -42.42 20.22
CA PRO A 97 6.36 -42.68 21.08
C PRO A 97 7.73 -42.69 20.38
N ALA A 98 8.78 -42.66 21.23
CA ALA A 98 10.20 -42.65 20.89
C ALA A 98 10.76 -43.99 20.39
N ALA A 99 11.83 -43.93 19.56
CA ALA A 99 12.63 -45.08 19.13
C ALA A 99 14.15 -44.81 19.23
N ALA A 100 14.88 -45.90 19.46
CA ALA A 100 16.23 -46.00 20.02
C ALA A 100 17.40 -45.88 19.02
N ALA A 101 18.60 -45.64 19.58
CA ALA A 101 19.90 -45.55 18.90
C ALA A 101 20.56 -46.92 18.62
N PRO A 102 21.54 -46.97 17.69
CA PRO A 102 22.74 -47.77 17.96
C PRO A 102 24.10 -47.20 17.49
N ALA A 103 25.10 -47.48 18.34
CA ALA A 103 26.53 -47.84 18.19
C ALA A 103 27.44 -47.38 17.01
N ALA A 104 28.70 -47.10 17.38
CA ALA A 104 29.81 -46.59 16.56
C ALA A 104 30.85 -47.67 16.15
N ALA A 105 31.59 -47.44 15.06
CA ALA A 105 32.97 -47.96 14.86
C ALA A 105 33.77 -47.30 13.69
N ALA A 106 35.00 -46.89 14.02
CA ALA A 106 36.30 -46.88 13.28
C ALA A 106 36.52 -46.15 11.92
N ALA A 107 37.64 -45.39 11.86
CA ALA A 107 38.27 -44.72 10.70
C ALA A 107 39.41 -45.58 10.08
N PRO A 108 39.94 -45.35 8.83
CA PRO A 108 40.87 -44.22 8.54
C PRO A 108 41.05 -43.72 7.05
N ALA A 109 41.86 -42.63 6.92
CA ALA A 109 42.80 -42.24 5.83
C ALA A 109 42.34 -41.53 4.53
N ALA A 110 43.17 -40.57 4.06
CA ALA A 110 42.90 -39.51 3.08
C ALA A 110 43.72 -39.61 1.77
N ALA A 111 43.21 -39.05 0.65
CA ALA A 111 43.98 -38.60 -0.54
C ALA A 111 43.16 -37.65 -1.49
N THR A 112 43.88 -36.82 -2.26
CA THR A 112 43.52 -35.59 -3.02
C THR A 112 43.03 -35.78 -4.48
N GLY A 113 42.21 -34.86 -5.04
CA GLY A 113 41.67 -34.90 -6.44
C GLY A 113 41.77 -33.59 -7.26
N ALA A 114 41.70 -33.70 -8.60
CA ALA A 114 42.12 -32.74 -9.66
C ALA A 114 40.98 -31.94 -10.36
N VAL A 115 41.35 -30.90 -11.15
CA VAL A 115 40.48 -29.87 -11.78
C VAL A 115 40.24 -30.11 -13.30
N SER A 116 39.03 -29.88 -13.81
CA SER A 116 38.61 -30.03 -15.23
C SER A 116 37.66 -28.92 -15.73
N THR A 117 37.79 -28.47 -16.99
CA THR A 117 36.93 -27.42 -17.61
C THR A 117 35.80 -28.03 -18.46
N ILE A 118 34.59 -27.46 -18.40
CA ILE A 118 33.34 -27.93 -19.03
C ILE A 118 32.65 -26.77 -19.78
N GLU A 119 32.05 -27.08 -20.92
CA GLU A 119 31.30 -26.15 -21.78
C GLU A 119 29.79 -26.20 -21.50
N ILE A 120 29.14 -25.06 -21.26
CA ILE A 120 27.67 -24.96 -21.17
C ILE A 120 27.10 -24.32 -22.44
N LYS A 121 26.11 -24.98 -23.02
CA LYS A 121 25.46 -24.61 -24.28
C LYS A 121 23.97 -24.30 -24.07
N VAL A 122 23.38 -23.55 -24.99
CA VAL A 122 21.94 -23.28 -25.05
C VAL A 122 21.20 -24.62 -25.20
N PRO A 123 20.30 -24.99 -24.26
CA PRO A 123 19.48 -26.20 -24.35
C PRO A 123 18.42 -26.07 -25.46
N ASP A 124 17.70 -27.14 -25.75
CA ASP A 124 16.58 -27.12 -26.70
C ASP A 124 15.57 -26.02 -26.32
N ILE A 125 15.37 -25.07 -27.24
CA ILE A 125 14.50 -23.89 -27.10
C ILE A 125 13.15 -24.05 -27.82
N GLY A 126 12.80 -25.27 -28.26
CA GLY A 126 11.54 -25.56 -28.95
C GLY A 126 11.54 -25.11 -30.43
N ASP A 127 10.36 -24.84 -31.00
CA ASP A 127 10.17 -24.54 -32.44
C ASP A 127 10.75 -23.19 -32.93
N VAL A 128 11.57 -22.50 -32.13
CA VAL A 128 12.13 -21.18 -32.42
C VAL A 128 13.62 -21.30 -32.79
N LYS A 129 14.00 -20.83 -33.98
CA LYS A 129 15.37 -21.01 -34.53
C LYS A 129 16.44 -20.12 -33.92
N GLU A 130 16.08 -18.93 -33.46
CA GLU A 130 16.99 -17.92 -32.88
C GLU A 130 16.24 -17.11 -31.80
N VAL A 131 16.90 -16.83 -30.69
CA VAL A 131 16.38 -15.98 -29.59
C VAL A 131 17.41 -14.91 -29.22
N ASP A 132 16.93 -13.74 -28.78
CA ASP A 132 17.79 -12.61 -28.43
C ASP A 132 18.18 -12.67 -26.94
N VAL A 133 19.48 -12.52 -26.63
CA VAL A 133 19.97 -12.43 -25.25
C VAL A 133 19.67 -11.05 -24.69
N ILE A 134 18.76 -10.96 -23.73
CA ILE A 134 18.32 -9.68 -23.15
C ILE A 134 19.00 -9.35 -21.81
N GLU A 135 19.56 -10.34 -21.13
CA GLU A 135 20.24 -10.14 -19.84
C GLU A 135 21.30 -11.20 -19.55
N LEU A 136 22.41 -10.79 -18.93
CA LEU A 136 23.48 -11.64 -18.41
C LEU A 136 23.46 -11.62 -16.88
N MET A 137 23.15 -12.76 -16.26
CA MET A 137 22.93 -12.87 -14.81
C MET A 137 24.18 -13.29 -14.04
N VAL A 138 25.30 -13.54 -14.73
CA VAL A 138 26.55 -14.03 -14.14
C VAL A 138 27.77 -13.31 -14.72
N LYS A 139 28.87 -13.26 -13.96
CA LYS A 139 30.15 -12.65 -14.35
C LYS A 139 31.27 -13.68 -14.35
N VAL A 140 32.33 -13.40 -15.12
CA VAL A 140 33.57 -14.20 -15.08
C VAL A 140 34.15 -14.16 -13.66
N GLY A 141 34.37 -15.33 -13.06
CA GLY A 141 34.82 -15.51 -11.67
C GLY A 141 33.71 -15.92 -10.69
N ASP A 142 32.43 -15.88 -11.09
CA ASP A 142 31.33 -16.28 -10.20
C ASP A 142 31.26 -17.80 -10.04
N SER A 143 30.98 -18.26 -8.82
CA SER A 143 30.67 -19.66 -8.52
C SER A 143 29.18 -19.90 -8.75
N VAL A 144 28.87 -20.84 -9.64
CA VAL A 144 27.52 -21.16 -10.09
C VAL A 144 27.11 -22.53 -9.53
N LYS A 145 25.85 -22.69 -9.10
CA LYS A 145 25.27 -23.99 -8.74
C LYS A 145 24.54 -24.60 -9.94
N VAL A 146 24.28 -25.91 -9.89
CA VAL A 146 23.32 -26.55 -10.80
C VAL A 146 21.99 -25.82 -10.69
N ASP A 147 21.33 -25.55 -11.81
CA ASP A 147 20.04 -24.86 -11.95
C ASP A 147 20.03 -23.34 -11.67
N GLN A 148 21.19 -22.72 -11.46
CA GLN A 148 21.29 -21.26 -11.33
C GLN A 148 21.26 -20.59 -12.72
N SER A 149 20.37 -19.63 -12.90
CA SER A 149 20.18 -18.88 -14.16
C SER A 149 21.46 -18.15 -14.60
N LEU A 150 21.84 -18.35 -15.86
CA LEU A 150 23.05 -17.77 -16.48
C LEU A 150 22.71 -16.55 -17.35
N ILE A 151 21.69 -16.69 -18.20
CA ILE A 151 21.22 -15.64 -19.12
C ILE A 151 19.71 -15.68 -19.27
N THR A 152 19.12 -14.54 -19.62
CA THR A 152 17.71 -14.42 -20.02
C THR A 152 17.65 -14.19 -21.52
N VAL A 153 16.85 -15.00 -22.22
CA VAL A 153 16.60 -14.90 -23.66
C VAL A 153 15.13 -14.55 -23.93
N GLU A 154 14.87 -13.75 -24.95
CA GLU A 154 13.53 -13.32 -25.36
C GLU A 154 13.21 -13.82 -26.78
N SER A 155 12.00 -14.34 -26.95
CA SER A 155 11.37 -14.65 -28.23
C SER A 155 10.16 -13.74 -28.44
N ASP A 156 9.56 -13.80 -29.63
CA ASP A 156 8.32 -13.10 -29.98
C ASP A 156 7.11 -13.50 -29.10
N LYS A 157 7.21 -14.60 -28.35
CA LYS A 157 6.10 -15.16 -27.54
C LYS A 157 6.37 -15.26 -26.04
N ALA A 158 7.63 -15.35 -25.62
CA ALA A 158 7.99 -15.50 -24.21
C ALA A 158 9.46 -15.13 -23.93
N SER A 159 9.74 -14.74 -22.69
CA SER A 159 11.10 -14.67 -22.15
C SER A 159 11.40 -15.92 -21.33
N MET A 160 12.60 -16.49 -21.48
CA MET A 160 13.04 -17.72 -20.81
C MET A 160 14.44 -17.51 -20.19
N GLU A 161 14.66 -18.07 -19.00
CA GLU A 161 15.98 -18.10 -18.38
C GLU A 161 16.69 -19.42 -18.70
N ILE A 162 17.99 -19.37 -19.04
CA ILE A 162 18.80 -20.55 -19.28
C ILE A 162 19.64 -20.86 -18.03
N PRO A 163 19.36 -21.97 -17.32
CA PRO A 163 20.11 -22.35 -16.13
C PRO A 163 21.44 -23.04 -16.45
N SER A 164 22.34 -23.04 -15.45
CA SER A 164 23.59 -23.81 -15.49
C SER A 164 23.33 -25.30 -15.30
N SER A 165 23.79 -26.13 -16.23
CA SER A 165 23.69 -27.60 -16.13
C SER A 165 24.64 -28.23 -15.10
N GLN A 166 25.65 -27.49 -14.63
CA GLN A 166 26.63 -27.98 -13.65
C GLN A 166 27.08 -26.88 -12.68
N ALA A 167 27.59 -27.29 -11.51
CA ALA A 167 28.19 -26.38 -10.55
C ALA A 167 29.69 -26.18 -10.85
N GLY A 168 30.17 -24.95 -10.81
CA GLY A 168 31.58 -24.62 -11.08
C GLY A 168 31.83 -23.11 -11.08
N THR A 169 33.06 -22.71 -11.37
CA THR A 169 33.44 -21.29 -11.48
C THR A 169 33.48 -20.85 -12.94
N ILE A 170 32.85 -19.73 -13.28
CA ILE A 170 32.82 -19.22 -14.66
C ILE A 170 34.19 -18.69 -15.04
N LYS A 171 34.82 -19.31 -16.05
CA LYS A 171 36.12 -18.90 -16.57
C LYS A 171 36.01 -17.93 -17.73
N GLU A 172 34.99 -18.08 -18.56
CA GLU A 172 34.77 -17.21 -19.73
C GLU A 172 33.29 -17.21 -20.13
N ILE A 173 32.77 -16.04 -20.51
CA ILE A 173 31.42 -15.88 -21.06
C ILE A 173 31.55 -15.55 -22.55
N LYS A 174 30.85 -16.29 -23.41
CA LYS A 174 30.96 -16.19 -24.88
C LYS A 174 29.81 -15.44 -25.55
N VAL A 175 28.82 -14.98 -24.79
CA VAL A 175 27.63 -14.26 -25.27
C VAL A 175 27.55 -12.86 -24.63
N LYS A 176 26.96 -11.90 -25.35
CA LYS A 176 26.69 -10.53 -24.88
C LYS A 176 25.21 -10.19 -24.96
N VAL A 177 24.76 -9.21 -24.17
CA VAL A 177 23.40 -8.66 -24.30
C VAL A 177 23.22 -8.08 -25.70
N GLY A 178 22.20 -8.52 -26.42
CA GLY A 178 21.91 -8.19 -27.81
C GLY A 178 22.37 -9.23 -28.85
N ASP A 179 23.05 -10.30 -28.44
CA ASP A 179 23.44 -11.38 -29.35
C ASP A 179 22.27 -12.34 -29.62
N LYS A 180 22.23 -12.89 -30.84
CA LYS A 180 21.30 -13.96 -31.24
C LYS A 180 21.91 -15.33 -30.98
N VAL A 181 21.20 -16.17 -30.24
CA VAL A 181 21.65 -17.53 -29.90
C VAL A 181 20.63 -18.58 -30.36
N SER A 182 21.12 -19.74 -30.77
CA SER A 182 20.33 -20.90 -31.19
C SER A 182 20.69 -22.13 -30.35
N GLU A 183 19.91 -23.20 -30.45
CA GLU A 183 20.19 -24.47 -29.78
C GLU A 183 21.65 -24.91 -30.01
N GLY A 184 22.36 -25.23 -28.93
CA GLY A 184 23.75 -25.66 -28.97
C GLY A 184 24.80 -24.54 -28.98
N SER A 185 24.41 -23.25 -29.02
CA SER A 185 25.35 -22.13 -28.89
C SER A 185 26.05 -22.12 -27.54
N LEU A 186 27.37 -21.91 -27.53
CA LEU A 186 28.19 -21.91 -26.31
C LEU A 186 27.95 -20.62 -25.49
N ILE A 187 27.52 -20.76 -24.24
CA ILE A 187 27.18 -19.64 -23.35
C ILE A 187 28.38 -19.31 -22.44
N VAL A 188 28.89 -20.30 -21.69
CA VAL A 188 29.98 -20.12 -20.73
C VAL A 188 30.92 -21.35 -20.69
N LEU A 189 32.17 -21.10 -20.33
CA LEU A 189 33.16 -22.12 -19.94
C LEU A 189 33.27 -22.14 -18.42
N LEU A 190 32.99 -23.30 -17.82
CA LEU A 190 33.01 -23.53 -16.37
C LEU A 190 34.20 -24.40 -15.97
N GLU A 191 34.86 -24.05 -14.87
CA GLU A 191 35.88 -24.86 -14.24
C GLU A 191 35.28 -25.63 -13.06
N THR A 192 35.41 -26.96 -13.09
CA THR A 192 34.85 -27.90 -12.11
C THR A 192 35.97 -28.71 -11.48
N VAL A 193 35.83 -29.05 -10.20
CA VAL A 193 36.74 -29.98 -9.52
C VAL A 193 36.01 -31.32 -9.44
N GLY A 194 36.61 -32.38 -9.99
CA GLY A 194 35.95 -33.68 -10.14
C GLY A 194 35.53 -34.25 -8.77
N ALA A 195 34.24 -34.58 -8.62
CA ALA A 195 33.67 -35.09 -7.37
C ALA A 195 33.57 -36.62 -7.38
N ALA A 196 34.07 -37.26 -6.32
CA ALA A 196 33.61 -38.57 -5.89
C ALA A 196 33.49 -38.60 -4.36
N GLY A 197 32.28 -38.81 -3.86
CA GLY A 197 31.99 -39.20 -2.47
C GLY A 197 31.63 -38.06 -1.53
N ALA A 198 30.35 -38.01 -1.15
CA ALA A 198 29.77 -37.05 -0.21
C ALA A 198 30.55 -36.90 1.10
N ALA A 199 30.89 -35.66 1.45
CA ALA A 199 31.46 -35.27 2.73
C ALA A 199 30.33 -34.99 3.76
N PRO A 200 30.41 -35.53 4.99
CA PRO A 200 29.48 -35.22 6.07
C PRO A 200 29.79 -33.86 6.73
N ALA A 201 28.75 -33.29 7.31
CA ALA A 201 28.74 -32.04 8.05
C ALA A 201 29.85 -31.93 9.12
N ALA A 202 30.50 -30.76 9.13
CA ALA A 202 31.35 -30.29 10.22
C ALA A 202 30.50 -29.97 11.48
N PRO A 203 31.10 -29.95 12.68
CA PRO A 203 30.40 -30.08 13.95
C PRO A 203 29.45 -28.92 14.23
N ALA A 204 28.35 -29.21 14.94
CA ALA A 204 27.44 -28.23 15.50
C ALA A 204 28.22 -27.18 16.32
N ALA A 205 28.45 -26.02 15.69
CA ALA A 205 28.65 -24.78 16.41
C ALA A 205 27.33 -24.46 17.11
N ALA A 206 27.43 -24.15 18.40
CA ALA A 206 26.33 -23.73 19.25
C ALA A 206 25.44 -22.70 18.54
N ALA A 207 24.14 -22.79 18.81
CA ALA A 207 23.08 -21.90 18.32
C ALA A 207 23.59 -20.46 18.11
N PRO A 208 23.42 -19.87 16.91
CA PRO A 208 23.61 -18.44 16.76
C PRO A 208 22.61 -17.77 17.69
N ALA A 209 23.13 -17.08 18.70
CA ALA A 209 22.37 -16.11 19.44
C ALA A 209 21.64 -15.22 18.43
N THR A 210 20.36 -15.00 18.69
CA THR A 210 19.51 -13.96 18.08
C THR A 210 20.35 -12.85 17.46
N ALA A 211 20.27 -12.74 16.13
CA ALA A 211 20.85 -11.63 15.41
C ALA A 211 20.47 -10.32 16.13
N PRO A 212 21.44 -9.44 16.43
CA PRO A 212 21.10 -8.15 17.03
C PRO A 212 20.13 -7.46 16.10
N ALA A 213 19.05 -6.91 16.67
CA ALA A 213 18.23 -5.92 15.99
C ALA A 213 19.15 -4.89 15.30
N PRO A 214 18.77 -4.35 14.13
CA PRO A 214 19.56 -3.35 13.42
C PRO A 214 20.11 -2.34 14.42
N ALA A 215 21.44 -2.18 14.44
CA ALA A 215 22.11 -1.31 15.39
C ALA A 215 21.37 0.03 15.43
N ALA A 216 20.78 0.35 16.58
CA ALA A 216 20.09 1.60 16.79
C ALA A 216 21.04 2.72 16.35
N ALA A 217 20.56 3.57 15.44
CA ALA A 217 21.26 4.80 15.11
C ALA A 217 21.69 5.47 16.43
N PRO A 218 22.91 6.04 16.51
CA PRO A 218 23.42 6.63 17.74
C PRO A 218 22.34 7.51 18.36
N ALA A 219 21.94 7.18 19.59
CA ALA A 219 20.81 7.81 20.25
C ALA A 219 21.05 9.32 20.31
N VAL A 220 20.26 10.09 19.54
CA VAL A 220 20.26 11.54 19.62
C VAL A 220 19.90 11.90 21.07
N ALA A 221 20.76 12.65 21.75
CA ALA A 221 20.53 13.02 23.13
C ALA A 221 19.20 13.80 23.26
N ALA A 222 18.35 13.41 24.21
CA ALA A 222 17.07 14.07 24.43
C ALA A 222 17.28 15.54 24.87
N PRO A 223 16.62 16.52 24.23
CA PRO A 223 16.70 17.90 24.67
C PRO A 223 16.00 18.08 26.02
N ALA A 224 16.52 19.00 26.84
CA ALA A 224 15.85 19.37 28.08
C ALA A 224 14.61 20.23 27.77
N ALA A 225 13.44 19.81 28.25
CA ALA A 225 12.21 20.58 28.10
C ALA A 225 12.33 21.95 28.78
N VAL A 226 11.78 22.98 28.15
CA VAL A 226 11.76 24.34 28.68
C VAL A 226 10.54 24.52 29.58
N SER A 227 10.67 25.29 30.67
CA SER A 227 9.55 25.67 31.52
C SER A 227 8.81 26.90 30.95
N PHE A 228 7.48 26.88 30.94
CA PHE A 228 6.65 28.03 30.57
C PHE A 228 6.05 28.70 31.82
N ALA A 229 6.17 30.03 31.92
CA ALA A 229 5.69 30.83 33.07
C ALA A 229 4.61 31.86 32.69
N GLY A 230 4.05 31.79 31.47
CA GLY A 230 3.03 32.71 30.99
C GLY A 230 1.60 32.25 31.32
N LYS A 231 0.61 33.05 30.91
CA LYS A 231 -0.82 32.71 31.04
C LYS A 231 -1.22 31.68 29.96
N VAL A 232 -2.02 30.70 30.35
CA VAL A 232 -2.70 29.76 29.43
C VAL A 232 -4.07 30.32 29.04
N ASP A 233 -4.38 30.36 27.76
CA ASP A 233 -5.65 30.90 27.24
C ASP A 233 -6.71 29.82 27.05
N ILE A 234 -6.30 28.60 26.67
CA ILE A 234 -7.17 27.46 26.38
C ILE A 234 -6.57 26.21 27.04
N GLU A 235 -7.38 25.38 27.67
CA GLU A 235 -6.98 24.08 28.22
C GLU A 235 -7.76 22.95 27.56
N CYS A 236 -7.11 21.80 27.38
CA CYS A 236 -7.73 20.58 26.86
C CYS A 236 -7.04 19.32 27.40
N ASP A 237 -7.73 18.18 27.29
CA ASP A 237 -7.12 16.88 27.60
C ASP A 237 -6.12 16.48 26.52
N THR A 238 -6.52 16.62 25.25
CA THR A 238 -5.67 16.27 24.10
C THR A 238 -5.60 17.40 23.09
N MET A 239 -4.39 17.88 22.85
CA MET A 239 -4.08 18.78 21.76
C MET A 239 -3.59 17.98 20.55
N VAL A 240 -4.11 18.29 19.35
CA VAL A 240 -3.64 17.71 18.09
C VAL A 240 -3.06 18.80 17.21
N LEU A 241 -1.78 18.66 16.83
CA LEU A 241 -1.09 19.62 15.96
C LEU A 241 -1.11 19.15 14.51
N GLY A 242 -1.97 19.76 13.69
CA GLY A 242 -2.21 19.46 12.29
C GLY A 242 -3.57 18.78 12.07
N ALA A 243 -4.27 19.13 10.99
CA ALA A 243 -5.57 18.57 10.62
C ALA A 243 -5.53 17.72 9.35
N GLY A 244 -4.38 17.09 9.05
CA GLY A 244 -4.27 16.06 8.00
C GLY A 244 -4.98 14.74 8.36
N PRO A 245 -4.89 13.71 7.49
CA PRO A 245 -5.52 12.39 7.71
C PRO A 245 -5.28 11.82 9.11
N GLY A 246 -4.04 11.84 9.60
CA GLY A 246 -3.74 11.43 10.97
C GLY A 246 -4.36 12.36 12.01
N GLY A 247 -4.14 13.67 11.87
CA GLY A 247 -4.57 14.67 12.85
C GLY A 247 -6.08 14.71 13.10
N TYR A 248 -6.91 14.91 12.07
CA TYR A 248 -8.36 14.97 12.28
C TYR A 248 -8.91 13.62 12.76
N THR A 249 -8.34 12.50 12.31
CA THR A 249 -8.76 11.16 12.78
C THR A 249 -8.46 10.98 14.25
N ALA A 250 -7.27 11.39 14.71
CA ALA A 250 -6.87 11.33 16.11
C ALA A 250 -7.77 12.24 16.97
N ALA A 251 -8.02 13.47 16.51
CA ALA A 251 -8.88 14.42 17.20
C ALA A 251 -10.32 13.88 17.33
N PHE A 252 -10.88 13.33 16.25
CA PHE A 252 -12.22 12.77 16.25
C PHE A 252 -12.30 11.53 17.14
N ARG A 253 -11.31 10.63 17.05
CA ARG A 253 -11.28 9.43 17.89
C ARG A 253 -11.14 9.77 19.37
N ALA A 254 -10.30 10.74 19.73
CA ALA A 254 -10.13 11.20 21.10
C ALA A 254 -11.42 11.84 21.65
N ALA A 255 -12.12 12.63 20.84
CA ALA A 255 -13.42 13.20 21.21
C ALA A 255 -14.50 12.12 21.39
N ASP A 256 -14.53 11.12 20.49
CA ASP A 256 -15.42 9.96 20.60
C ASP A 256 -15.12 9.10 21.85
N LEU A 257 -13.90 9.20 22.41
CA LEU A 257 -13.47 8.59 23.67
C LEU A 257 -13.69 9.51 24.89
N GLY A 258 -14.44 10.61 24.74
CA GLY A 258 -14.86 11.48 25.83
C GLY A 258 -13.84 12.55 26.25
N GLN A 259 -12.77 12.75 25.50
CA GLN A 259 -11.75 13.75 25.81
C GLN A 259 -12.15 15.15 25.31
N SER A 260 -11.75 16.20 26.02
CA SER A 260 -11.77 17.56 25.48
C SER A 260 -10.59 17.76 24.52
N VAL A 261 -10.88 18.17 23.28
CA VAL A 261 -9.88 18.20 22.19
C VAL A 261 -9.78 19.57 21.55
N VAL A 262 -8.53 20.04 21.40
CA VAL A 262 -8.19 21.21 20.59
C VAL A 262 -7.31 20.76 19.43
N MET A 263 -7.77 21.01 18.20
CA MET A 263 -7.01 20.74 16.98
C MET A 263 -6.45 22.06 16.42
N ILE A 264 -5.14 22.13 16.23
CA ILE A 264 -4.43 23.31 15.73
C ILE A 264 -4.07 23.08 14.27
N GLU A 265 -4.54 23.96 13.38
CA GLU A 265 -4.27 23.87 11.95
C GLU A 265 -3.90 25.25 11.41
N ARG A 266 -2.84 25.35 10.60
CA ARG A 266 -2.39 26.64 10.09
C ARG A 266 -3.24 27.16 8.93
N TYR A 267 -3.97 26.28 8.26
CA TYR A 267 -4.88 26.60 7.16
C TYR A 267 -6.36 26.68 7.62
N PRO A 268 -7.23 27.37 6.87
CA PRO A 268 -8.66 27.43 7.20
C PRO A 268 -9.41 26.12 6.95
N SER A 269 -8.91 25.25 6.07
CA SER A 269 -9.55 23.97 5.73
C SER A 269 -8.89 22.78 6.44
N LEU A 270 -9.70 21.81 6.85
CA LEU A 270 -9.25 20.54 7.40
C LEU A 270 -8.87 19.55 6.27
N GLY A 271 -8.31 18.39 6.65
CA GLY A 271 -7.93 17.31 5.74
C GLY A 271 -6.49 17.36 5.24
N GLY A 272 -5.76 18.42 5.57
CA GLY A 272 -4.33 18.60 5.29
C GLY A 272 -3.95 18.39 3.83
N VAL A 273 -2.73 17.93 3.59
CA VAL A 273 -2.18 17.72 2.23
C VAL A 273 -3.05 16.76 1.42
N CYS A 274 -3.41 15.60 1.98
CA CYS A 274 -4.09 14.56 1.22
C CYS A 274 -5.42 15.01 0.61
N LEU A 275 -6.24 15.74 1.38
CA LEU A 275 -7.52 16.23 0.88
C LEU A 275 -7.39 17.48 0.00
N ASN A 276 -6.54 18.44 0.39
CA ASN A 276 -6.54 19.76 -0.24
C ASN A 276 -5.61 19.84 -1.47
N VAL A 277 -4.43 19.22 -1.42
CA VAL A 277 -3.34 19.40 -2.40
C VAL A 277 -2.56 18.10 -2.65
N GLY A 278 -3.25 16.96 -2.60
CA GLY A 278 -2.65 15.63 -2.70
C GLY A 278 -3.61 14.58 -3.26
N CYS A 279 -3.87 13.53 -2.49
CA CYS A 279 -4.65 12.35 -2.86
C CYS A 279 -5.94 12.66 -3.63
N ILE A 280 -6.81 13.51 -3.08
CA ILE A 280 -8.16 13.71 -3.62
C ILE A 280 -8.14 14.48 -4.95
N PRO A 281 -7.53 15.68 -5.05
CA PRO A 281 -7.46 16.38 -6.33
C PRO A 281 -6.67 15.61 -7.39
N SER A 282 -5.58 14.93 -7.03
CA SER A 282 -4.83 14.12 -8.01
C SER A 282 -5.68 12.98 -8.57
N LYS A 283 -6.40 12.23 -7.73
CA LYS A 283 -7.25 11.11 -8.16
C LYS A 283 -8.45 11.58 -8.98
N ALA A 284 -9.01 12.75 -8.66
CA ALA A 284 -10.05 13.36 -9.48
C ALA A 284 -9.54 13.69 -10.89
N LEU A 285 -8.36 14.30 -11.01
CA LEU A 285 -7.77 14.63 -12.30
C LEU A 285 -7.29 13.39 -13.06
N LEU A 286 -6.75 12.38 -12.38
CA LEU A 286 -6.39 11.09 -12.96
C LEU A 286 -7.60 10.35 -13.51
N HIS A 287 -8.75 10.42 -12.84
CA HIS A 287 -9.99 9.87 -13.38
C HIS A 287 -10.39 10.55 -14.70
N ALA A 288 -10.32 11.89 -14.76
CA ALA A 288 -10.57 12.60 -16.01
C ALA A 288 -9.56 12.21 -17.11
N ALA A 289 -8.27 12.12 -16.76
CA ALA A 289 -7.22 11.67 -17.67
C ALA A 289 -7.47 10.25 -18.21
N LYS A 290 -7.86 9.32 -17.34
CA LYS A 290 -8.21 7.94 -17.71
C LYS A 290 -9.35 7.91 -18.72
N VAL A 291 -10.41 8.68 -18.51
CA VAL A 291 -11.55 8.75 -19.44
C VAL A 291 -11.12 9.27 -20.81
N ILE A 292 -10.23 10.28 -20.85
CA ILE A 292 -9.68 10.79 -22.12
C ILE A 292 -8.90 9.69 -22.83
N THR A 293 -7.98 9.02 -22.15
CA THR A 293 -7.14 7.98 -22.76
C THR A 293 -7.95 6.74 -23.16
N GLU A 294 -8.96 6.34 -22.38
CA GLU A 294 -9.86 5.24 -22.76
C GLU A 294 -10.66 5.60 -24.03
N ALA A 295 -11.14 6.84 -24.15
CA ALA A 295 -11.83 7.29 -25.36
C ALA A 295 -10.92 7.25 -26.61
N GLU A 296 -9.62 7.55 -26.47
CA GLU A 296 -8.63 7.38 -27.54
C GLU A 296 -8.48 5.91 -27.94
N GLU A 297 -8.36 5.02 -26.96
CA GLU A 297 -8.13 3.57 -27.17
C GLU A 297 -9.33 2.86 -27.79
N MET A 298 -10.56 3.33 -27.50
CA MET A 298 -11.80 2.77 -28.04
C MET A 298 -11.85 2.77 -29.58
N ALA A 299 -11.06 3.61 -30.25
CA ALA A 299 -10.94 3.64 -31.70
C ALA A 299 -10.47 2.30 -32.27
N HIS A 300 -9.64 1.54 -31.56
CA HIS A 300 -9.18 0.21 -31.98
C HIS A 300 -10.32 -0.82 -32.01
N PHE A 301 -11.31 -0.68 -31.11
CA PHE A 301 -12.52 -1.53 -31.10
C PHE A 301 -13.59 -1.07 -32.08
N GLY A 302 -13.31 -0.06 -32.90
CA GLY A 302 -14.25 0.50 -33.89
C GLY A 302 -15.18 1.59 -33.35
N VAL A 303 -15.04 2.00 -32.08
CA VAL A 303 -15.79 3.13 -31.50
C VAL A 303 -14.94 4.39 -31.58
N LYS A 304 -15.12 5.17 -32.65
CA LYS A 304 -14.33 6.37 -32.90
C LYS A 304 -14.99 7.59 -32.28
N MET A 305 -14.24 8.34 -31.47
CA MET A 305 -14.65 9.62 -30.89
C MET A 305 -13.72 10.72 -31.41
N SER A 306 -14.24 11.95 -31.52
CA SER A 306 -13.38 13.12 -31.74
C SER A 306 -12.57 13.42 -30.48
N ALA A 307 -11.38 14.02 -30.64
CA ALA A 307 -10.61 14.51 -29.50
C ALA A 307 -11.46 15.47 -28.66
N PRO A 308 -11.48 15.34 -27.31
CA PRO A 308 -12.30 16.18 -26.46
C PRO A 308 -11.80 17.63 -26.47
N GLU A 309 -12.73 18.58 -26.45
CA GLU A 309 -12.41 19.96 -26.14
C GLU A 309 -12.24 20.11 -24.62
N ILE A 310 -11.07 20.60 -24.19
CA ILE A 310 -10.73 20.72 -22.78
C ILE A 310 -10.99 22.15 -22.29
N ASP A 311 -12.06 22.31 -21.50
CA ASP A 311 -12.26 23.50 -20.66
C ASP A 311 -11.54 23.31 -19.33
N ILE A 312 -10.37 23.94 -19.21
CA ILE A 312 -9.51 23.83 -18.02
C ILE A 312 -10.15 24.45 -16.78
N ASP A 313 -10.94 25.51 -16.92
CA ASP A 313 -11.56 26.20 -15.79
C ASP A 313 -12.74 25.39 -15.26
N ALA A 314 -13.52 24.76 -16.15
CA ALA A 314 -14.56 23.81 -15.75
C ALA A 314 -13.98 22.58 -15.04
N LEU A 315 -12.89 22.01 -15.57
CA LEU A 315 -12.19 20.87 -14.95
C LEU A 315 -11.64 21.24 -13.56
N ARG A 316 -11.01 22.42 -13.44
CA ARG A 316 -10.53 22.96 -12.16
C ARG A 316 -11.69 23.16 -11.18
N GLY A 317 -12.80 23.75 -11.63
CA GLY A 317 -13.99 23.99 -10.82
C GLY A 317 -14.62 22.71 -10.29
N TRP A 318 -14.69 21.64 -11.11
CA TRP A 318 -15.15 20.33 -10.67
C TRP A 318 -14.25 19.74 -9.58
N LYS A 319 -12.92 19.73 -9.78
CA LYS A 319 -11.93 19.31 -8.76
C LYS A 319 -12.13 20.07 -7.45
N GLU A 320 -12.26 21.40 -7.50
CA GLU A 320 -12.47 22.24 -6.33
C GLU A 320 -13.78 21.94 -5.61
N SER A 321 -14.85 21.60 -6.36
CA SER A 321 -16.13 21.22 -5.77
C SER A 321 -16.03 19.94 -4.92
N VAL A 322 -15.22 18.96 -5.35
CA VAL A 322 -14.96 17.73 -4.61
C VAL A 322 -14.23 18.02 -3.31
N ILE A 323 -13.17 18.84 -3.37
CA ILE A 323 -12.42 19.28 -2.17
C ILE A 323 -13.35 20.01 -1.21
N LYS A 324 -14.15 20.97 -1.71
CA LYS A 324 -15.08 21.77 -0.90
C LYS A 324 -16.12 20.90 -0.19
N LYS A 325 -16.68 19.91 -0.88
CA LYS A 325 -17.66 18.97 -0.31
C LYS A 325 -17.05 18.20 0.88
N LEU A 326 -15.87 17.65 0.70
CA LEU A 326 -15.19 16.83 1.72
C LEU A 326 -14.68 17.68 2.90
N THR A 327 -14.08 18.84 2.64
CA THR A 327 -13.63 19.77 3.69
C THR A 327 -14.79 20.34 4.50
N GLY A 328 -15.92 20.63 3.84
CA GLY A 328 -17.18 20.98 4.49
C GLY A 328 -17.71 19.85 5.39
N GLY A 329 -17.65 18.60 4.90
CA GLY A 329 -17.98 17.41 5.69
C GLY A 329 -17.12 17.27 6.96
N LEU A 330 -15.79 17.39 6.83
CA LEU A 330 -14.88 17.35 7.98
C LEU A 330 -15.16 18.47 8.99
N SER A 331 -15.46 19.67 8.51
CA SER A 331 -15.83 20.81 9.37
C SER A 331 -17.13 20.53 10.13
N GLY A 332 -18.13 19.92 9.48
CA GLY A 332 -19.36 19.45 10.11
C GLY A 332 -19.11 18.39 11.18
N LEU A 333 -18.28 17.39 10.88
CA LEU A 333 -17.91 16.32 11.81
C LEU A 333 -17.15 16.84 13.03
N SER A 334 -16.25 17.81 12.84
CA SER A 334 -15.52 18.46 13.95
C SER A 334 -16.47 19.16 14.91
N LYS A 335 -17.47 19.89 14.38
CA LYS A 335 -18.50 20.56 15.18
C LYS A 335 -19.39 19.56 15.91
N ALA A 336 -19.83 18.50 15.24
CA ALA A 336 -20.67 17.47 15.84
C ALA A 336 -19.97 16.77 17.03
N ARG A 337 -18.65 16.59 16.93
CA ARG A 337 -17.80 16.03 17.99
C ARG A 337 -17.32 17.04 19.03
N LYS A 338 -17.71 18.31 18.91
CA LYS A 338 -17.27 19.41 19.80
C LYS A 338 -15.75 19.56 19.87
N VAL A 339 -15.04 19.22 18.80
CA VAL A 339 -13.60 19.47 18.67
C VAL A 339 -13.39 20.94 18.35
N GLN A 340 -12.64 21.65 19.20
CA GLN A 340 -12.30 23.05 18.96
C GLN A 340 -11.18 23.12 17.92
N VAL A 341 -11.42 23.80 16.80
CA VAL A 341 -10.39 24.07 15.78
C VAL A 341 -9.80 25.46 16.03
N LEU A 342 -8.49 25.53 16.24
CA LEU A 342 -7.75 26.78 16.40
C LEU A 342 -6.88 27.01 15.18
N THR A 343 -7.23 28.00 14.35
CA THR A 343 -6.48 28.30 13.14
C THR A 343 -5.26 29.17 13.44
N GLY A 344 -4.07 28.65 13.15
CA GLY A 344 -2.81 29.36 13.34
C GLY A 344 -1.59 28.45 13.34
N LYS A 345 -0.40 29.05 13.31
CA LYS A 345 0.87 28.30 13.38
C LYS A 345 1.21 27.98 14.82
N GLY A 346 1.27 26.68 15.18
CA GLY A 346 1.63 26.21 16.51
C GLY A 346 3.13 25.91 16.65
N GLU A 347 3.75 26.37 17.74
CA GLU A 347 5.11 26.04 18.14
C GLU A 347 5.14 25.72 19.64
N PHE A 348 5.75 24.58 20.02
CA PHE A 348 5.81 24.18 21.43
C PHE A 348 6.53 25.25 22.27
N SER A 349 6.01 25.52 23.45
CA SER A 349 6.59 26.48 24.41
C SER A 349 7.05 25.81 25.71
N SER A 350 6.58 24.60 25.98
CA SER A 350 7.08 23.69 27.03
C SER A 350 6.65 22.25 26.74
N ALA A 351 6.90 21.32 27.66
CA ALA A 351 6.39 19.95 27.61
C ALA A 351 4.84 19.85 27.66
N ASN A 352 4.13 20.90 28.09
CA ASN A 352 2.67 20.88 28.29
C ASN A 352 1.95 22.10 27.70
N THR A 353 2.66 22.95 26.94
CA THR A 353 2.09 24.16 26.33
C THR A 353 2.57 24.36 24.90
N ILE A 354 1.69 24.88 24.05
CA ILE A 354 1.98 25.29 22.68
C ILE A 354 1.47 26.71 22.46
N THR A 355 2.27 27.55 21.80
CA THR A 355 1.86 28.90 21.40
C THR A 355 1.41 28.88 19.95
N VAL A 356 0.22 29.40 19.68
CA VAL A 356 -0.41 29.41 18.36
C VAL A 356 -0.53 30.86 17.88
N ALA A 357 0.16 31.19 16.80
CA ALA A 357 0.01 32.48 16.13
C ALA A 357 -1.29 32.48 15.30
N THR A 358 -2.36 33.08 15.85
CA THR A 358 -3.65 33.23 15.17
C THR A 358 -3.80 34.64 14.57
N ALA A 359 -4.84 34.84 13.77
CA ALA A 359 -5.16 36.17 13.22
C ALA A 359 -5.51 37.21 14.31
N ASP A 360 -6.02 36.77 15.46
CA ASP A 360 -6.40 37.62 16.60
C ASP A 360 -5.27 37.80 17.62
N GLY A 361 -4.05 37.40 17.25
CA GLY A 361 -2.86 37.42 18.10
C GLY A 361 -2.52 36.05 18.72
N PRO A 362 -1.34 35.92 19.34
CA PRO A 362 -0.87 34.65 19.89
C PRO A 362 -1.80 34.14 20.99
N LYS A 363 -2.12 32.84 20.95
CA LYS A 363 -2.89 32.11 21.97
C LYS A 363 -2.05 30.98 22.53
N VAL A 364 -2.12 30.74 23.84
CA VAL A 364 -1.43 29.63 24.50
C VAL A 364 -2.41 28.53 24.82
N VAL A 365 -2.15 27.32 24.32
CA VAL A 365 -2.94 26.12 24.62
C VAL A 365 -2.15 25.23 25.58
N GLY A 366 -2.74 24.96 26.75
CA GLY A 366 -2.27 23.96 27.70
C GLY A 366 -2.92 22.61 27.45
N PHE A 367 -2.16 21.53 27.61
CA PHE A 367 -2.64 20.18 27.32
C PHE A 367 -2.10 19.13 28.31
N LYS A 368 -2.88 18.06 28.54
CA LYS A 368 -2.42 16.87 29.25
C LYS A 368 -1.64 15.95 28.32
N ASN A 369 -2.15 15.73 27.11
CA ASN A 369 -1.52 14.95 26.06
C ASN A 369 -1.42 15.76 24.76
N ALA A 370 -0.42 15.46 23.94
CA ALA A 370 -0.28 16.04 22.61
C ALA A 370 -0.13 14.95 21.55
N ILE A 371 -0.77 15.12 20.40
CA ILE A 371 -0.56 14.28 19.21
C ILE A 371 0.00 15.19 18.10
N ILE A 372 1.26 14.95 17.73
CA ILE A 372 1.94 15.67 16.66
C ILE A 372 1.60 15.02 15.32
N ALA A 373 0.85 15.73 14.48
CA ALA A 373 0.43 15.31 13.15
C ALA A 373 0.76 16.38 12.08
N ALA A 374 1.89 17.08 12.25
CA ALA A 374 2.31 18.22 11.41
C ALA A 374 2.81 17.82 10.00
N GLY A 375 2.79 16.53 9.68
CA GLY A 375 3.00 15.99 8.34
C GLY A 375 4.38 16.29 7.74
N SER A 376 4.39 16.46 6.42
CA SER A 376 5.58 16.69 5.60
C SER A 376 5.39 17.86 4.63
N SER A 377 6.47 18.29 3.97
CA SER A 377 6.51 19.33 2.95
C SER A 377 7.34 18.89 1.75
N VAL A 378 7.18 19.55 0.60
CA VAL A 378 7.88 19.17 -0.65
C VAL A 378 9.39 19.39 -0.50
N ALA A 379 10.20 18.43 -0.94
CA ALA A 379 11.65 18.60 -0.99
C ALA A 379 12.04 19.60 -2.09
N ARG A 380 13.05 20.42 -1.82
CA ARG A 380 13.57 21.42 -2.76
C ARG A 380 15.01 21.09 -3.16
N ILE A 381 15.33 21.32 -4.43
CA ILE A 381 16.68 21.24 -4.98
C ILE A 381 17.34 22.62 -4.85
N PRO A 382 18.45 22.76 -4.11
CA PRO A 382 19.14 24.04 -3.97
C PRO A 382 19.53 24.65 -5.32
N GLY A 383 19.42 25.97 -5.44
CA GLY A 383 19.84 26.73 -6.63
C GLY A 383 18.80 26.85 -7.75
N PHE A 384 17.62 26.24 -7.61
CA PHE A 384 16.54 26.40 -8.59
C PHE A 384 15.76 27.71 -8.38
N PRO A 385 15.20 28.31 -9.46
CA PRO A 385 14.51 29.60 -9.42
C PRO A 385 13.07 29.47 -8.89
N TYR A 386 12.92 29.24 -7.58
CA TYR A 386 11.60 29.03 -6.93
C TYR A 386 10.65 30.22 -6.97
N ASP A 387 11.13 31.41 -7.32
CA ASP A 387 10.29 32.59 -7.52
C ASP A 387 9.65 32.63 -8.91
N ASP A 388 10.08 31.78 -9.85
CA ASP A 388 9.47 31.67 -11.17
C ASP A 388 8.19 30.81 -11.10
N PRO A 389 7.02 31.32 -11.51
CA PRO A 389 5.74 30.61 -11.40
C PRO A 389 5.65 29.35 -12.27
N ARG A 390 6.56 29.18 -13.26
CA ARG A 390 6.65 27.99 -14.12
C ARG A 390 7.42 26.85 -13.44
N LEU A 391 8.14 27.12 -12.36
CA LEU A 391 8.71 26.09 -11.50
C LEU A 391 7.69 25.74 -10.43
N ILE A 392 7.07 24.57 -10.55
CA ILE A 392 5.97 24.13 -9.70
C ILE A 392 6.35 22.91 -8.87
N ASP A 393 5.67 22.76 -7.75
CA ASP A 393 5.57 21.50 -7.03
C ASP A 393 4.22 20.82 -7.31
N SER A 394 3.92 19.74 -6.59
CA SER A 394 2.64 19.04 -6.73
C SER A 394 1.43 19.93 -6.46
N THR A 395 1.54 20.94 -5.58
CA THR A 395 0.44 21.88 -5.32
C THR A 395 0.19 22.74 -6.57
N GLY A 396 1.25 23.32 -7.13
CA GLY A 396 1.16 24.12 -8.36
C GLY A 396 0.67 23.33 -9.58
N ALA A 397 0.96 22.03 -9.64
CA ALA A 397 0.40 21.11 -10.66
C ALA A 397 -1.12 20.95 -10.49
N LEU A 398 -1.58 20.74 -9.26
CA LEU A 398 -2.99 20.50 -8.93
C LEU A 398 -3.88 21.76 -8.98
N GLU A 399 -3.27 22.94 -9.01
CA GLU A 399 -3.96 24.19 -9.33
C GLU A 399 -4.43 24.23 -10.79
N LEU A 400 -3.79 23.45 -11.67
CA LEU A 400 -4.16 23.33 -13.09
C LEU A 400 -4.31 24.69 -13.78
N ARG A 401 -3.34 25.60 -13.58
CA ARG A 401 -3.40 27.00 -14.08
C ARG A 401 -3.41 27.10 -15.61
N GLN A 402 -2.71 26.19 -16.27
CA GLN A 402 -2.59 26.08 -17.73
C GLN A 402 -2.18 24.65 -18.11
N ILE A 403 -2.34 24.30 -19.39
CA ILE A 403 -1.75 23.10 -19.99
C ILE A 403 -0.48 23.54 -20.73
N PRO A 404 0.74 23.22 -20.23
CA PRO A 404 1.99 23.56 -20.93
C PRO A 404 2.11 22.75 -22.22
N LYS A 405 2.82 23.27 -23.23
CA LYS A 405 3.12 22.47 -24.42
C LYS A 405 4.20 21.44 -24.10
N LYS A 406 5.22 21.82 -23.33
CA LYS A 406 6.30 20.98 -22.82
C LYS A 406 6.38 21.05 -21.29
N LEU A 407 6.25 19.89 -20.66
CA LEU A 407 6.37 19.72 -19.21
C LEU A 407 7.59 18.86 -18.91
N LEU A 408 8.50 19.35 -18.05
CA LEU A 408 9.53 18.52 -17.43
C LEU A 408 9.06 18.08 -16.04
N VAL A 409 9.14 16.79 -15.74
CA VAL A 409 8.92 16.21 -14.42
C VAL A 409 10.27 15.72 -13.88
N ILE A 410 10.72 16.31 -12.78
CA ILE A 410 11.96 15.95 -12.10
C ILE A 410 11.59 15.04 -10.92
N GLY A 411 11.90 13.75 -11.04
CA GLY A 411 11.51 12.68 -10.13
C GLY A 411 10.50 11.73 -10.77
N GLY A 412 10.92 10.49 -11.04
CA GLY A 412 10.13 9.35 -11.53
C GLY A 412 9.49 8.52 -10.41
N GLY A 413 9.19 9.15 -9.28
CA GLY A 413 8.36 8.57 -8.22
C GLY A 413 6.87 8.71 -8.50
N ILE A 414 6.03 8.14 -7.62
CA ILE A 414 4.57 8.07 -7.79
C ILE A 414 3.95 9.44 -8.11
N ILE A 415 4.22 10.46 -7.30
CA ILE A 415 3.61 11.79 -7.46
C ILE A 415 3.96 12.41 -8.83
N GLY A 416 5.22 12.30 -9.24
CA GLY A 416 5.68 12.83 -10.52
C GLY A 416 4.98 12.14 -11.69
N LEU A 417 4.88 10.81 -11.65
CA LEU A 417 4.24 10.02 -12.70
C LEU A 417 2.71 10.17 -12.74
N GLU A 418 2.05 10.33 -11.59
CA GLU A 418 0.62 10.66 -11.55
C GLU A 418 0.35 12.01 -12.24
N MET A 419 1.17 13.03 -11.95
CA MET A 419 1.02 14.34 -12.62
C MET A 419 1.42 14.28 -14.10
N ALA A 420 2.44 13.50 -14.45
CA ALA A 420 2.78 13.22 -15.85
C ALA A 420 1.58 12.62 -16.61
N CYS A 421 0.90 11.64 -16.03
CA CYS A 421 -0.29 11.01 -16.60
C CYS A 421 -1.42 12.03 -16.84
N VAL A 422 -1.68 12.90 -15.87
CA VAL A 422 -2.70 13.96 -16.01
C VAL A 422 -2.34 14.90 -17.16
N TYR A 423 -1.13 15.45 -17.16
CA TYR A 423 -0.75 16.46 -18.16
C TYR A 423 -0.57 15.87 -19.57
N ASP A 424 -0.10 14.62 -19.70
CA ASP A 424 -0.06 13.90 -20.97
C ASP A 424 -1.46 13.76 -21.58
N ALA A 425 -2.44 13.28 -20.80
CA ALA A 425 -3.81 13.12 -21.26
C ALA A 425 -4.47 14.46 -21.63
N LEU A 426 -4.07 15.56 -20.99
CA LEU A 426 -4.52 16.91 -21.33
C LEU A 426 -3.79 17.51 -22.55
N GLY A 427 -2.75 16.86 -23.07
CA GLY A 427 -2.06 17.22 -24.31
C GLY A 427 -0.65 17.81 -24.16
N SER A 428 -0.06 17.78 -22.96
CA SER A 428 1.32 18.21 -22.75
C SER A 428 2.32 17.16 -23.26
N LYS A 429 3.41 17.61 -23.90
CA LYS A 429 4.58 16.76 -24.17
C LYS A 429 5.39 16.61 -22.88
N VAL A 430 5.31 15.44 -22.26
CA VAL A 430 5.94 15.19 -20.95
C VAL A 430 7.34 14.60 -21.14
N THR A 431 8.32 15.16 -20.41
CA THR A 431 9.63 14.55 -20.19
C THR A 431 9.78 14.21 -18.73
N VAL A 432 10.19 12.98 -18.41
CA VAL A 432 10.50 12.56 -17.03
C VAL A 432 12.01 12.39 -16.87
N VAL A 433 12.56 12.89 -15.77
CA VAL A 433 13.96 12.67 -15.37
C VAL A 433 13.98 12.00 -14.01
N GLU A 434 14.70 10.88 -13.91
CA GLU A 434 14.88 10.13 -12.68
C GLU A 434 16.38 9.87 -12.45
N PHE A 435 16.80 10.08 -11.20
CA PHE A 435 18.18 9.87 -10.78
C PHE A 435 18.49 8.37 -10.67
N ALA A 436 17.52 7.57 -10.22
CA ALA A 436 17.63 6.12 -10.12
C ALA A 436 17.67 5.44 -11.50
N ASP A 437 17.96 4.15 -11.49
CA ASP A 437 18.03 3.29 -12.67
C ASP A 437 16.66 2.84 -13.19
N GLY A 438 15.57 3.19 -12.51
CA GLY A 438 14.21 2.97 -12.98
C GLY A 438 13.17 3.78 -12.23
N LEU A 439 11.97 3.79 -12.78
CA LEU A 439 10.80 4.45 -12.19
C LEU A 439 10.32 3.74 -10.93
N ILE A 440 9.62 4.47 -10.05
CA ILE A 440 9.04 3.99 -8.78
C ILE A 440 10.01 3.03 -8.06
N PRO A 441 11.17 3.50 -7.57
CA PRO A 441 12.26 2.62 -7.12
C PRO A 441 11.88 1.60 -6.03
N ALA A 442 10.84 1.89 -5.24
CA ALA A 442 10.36 1.02 -4.18
C ALA A 442 9.58 -0.22 -4.66
N ALA A 443 9.07 -0.22 -5.90
CA ALA A 443 8.35 -1.37 -6.47
C ALA A 443 9.31 -2.32 -7.21
N ASP A 444 8.97 -3.60 -7.32
CA ASP A 444 9.78 -4.52 -8.12
C ASP A 444 9.77 -4.16 -9.60
N ARG A 445 10.90 -4.40 -10.27
CA ARG A 445 11.13 -3.98 -11.66
C ARG A 445 10.16 -4.64 -12.64
N ASP A 446 9.79 -5.89 -12.41
CA ASP A 446 8.84 -6.63 -13.25
C ASP A 446 7.41 -6.07 -13.14
N VAL A 447 7.01 -5.54 -11.99
CA VAL A 447 5.72 -4.84 -11.80
C VAL A 447 5.74 -3.44 -12.43
N VAL A 448 6.89 -2.75 -12.44
CA VAL A 448 7.03 -1.42 -13.07
C VAL A 448 7.11 -1.49 -14.59
N LYS A 449 7.69 -2.56 -15.14
CA LYS A 449 7.98 -2.71 -16.58
C LYS A 449 6.77 -2.49 -17.49
N PRO A 450 5.55 -2.98 -17.19
CA PRO A 450 4.41 -2.76 -18.08
C PRO A 450 3.95 -1.31 -18.14
N LEU A 451 3.94 -0.60 -17.00
CA LEU A 451 3.72 0.84 -17.01
C LEU A 451 4.76 1.54 -17.88
N GLN A 452 6.05 1.27 -17.63
CA GLN A 452 7.14 1.91 -18.36
C GLN A 452 7.00 1.72 -19.89
N LYS A 453 6.75 0.49 -20.36
CA LYS A 453 6.53 0.18 -21.78
C LYS A 453 5.37 0.97 -22.40
N ARG A 454 4.32 1.25 -21.62
CA ARG A 454 3.17 2.03 -22.09
C ARG A 454 3.51 3.51 -22.18
N ILE A 455 4.09 4.09 -21.13
CA ILE A 455 4.38 5.53 -21.08
C ILE A 455 5.54 5.94 -22.00
N GLU A 456 6.47 5.03 -22.33
CA GLU A 456 7.52 5.27 -23.35
C GLU A 456 6.94 5.58 -24.74
N LYS A 457 5.72 5.11 -25.03
CA LYS A 457 5.03 5.39 -26.30
C LYS A 457 4.23 6.70 -26.27
N ARG A 458 3.97 7.25 -25.08
CA ARG A 458 3.14 8.45 -24.89
C ARG A 458 3.98 9.69 -24.59
N TYR A 459 4.94 9.56 -23.67
CA TYR A 459 5.78 10.66 -23.24
C TYR A 459 6.84 11.01 -24.29
N GLU A 460 7.26 12.28 -24.31
CA GLU A 460 8.30 12.75 -25.23
C GLU A 460 9.66 12.13 -24.91
N ALA A 461 9.98 11.94 -23.62
CA ALA A 461 11.19 11.25 -23.19
C ALA A 461 11.15 10.80 -21.71
N ILE A 462 11.89 9.74 -21.41
CA ILE A 462 12.15 9.28 -20.03
C ILE A 462 13.66 9.10 -19.89
N TYR A 463 14.28 9.91 -19.05
CA TYR A 463 15.72 9.87 -18.79
C TYR A 463 15.99 9.30 -17.40
N LEU A 464 16.38 8.02 -17.37
CA LEU A 464 16.83 7.33 -16.17
C LEU A 464 18.32 7.60 -15.92
N LYS A 465 18.80 7.35 -14.70
CA LYS A 465 20.19 7.65 -14.28
C LYS A 465 20.64 9.06 -14.70
N THR A 466 19.75 10.04 -14.60
CA THR A 466 19.98 11.41 -15.09
C THR A 466 19.56 12.40 -14.01
N LYS A 467 20.34 13.47 -13.82
CA LYS A 467 20.04 14.56 -12.89
C LYS A 467 19.94 15.90 -13.62
N VAL A 468 19.10 16.80 -13.11
CA VAL A 468 19.04 18.20 -13.54
C VAL A 468 19.99 19.02 -12.67
N THR A 469 21.05 19.58 -13.26
CA THR A 469 22.08 20.32 -12.50
C THR A 469 21.88 21.82 -12.50
N LYS A 470 21.23 22.36 -13.53
CA LYS A 470 20.89 23.78 -13.63
C LYS A 470 19.51 23.96 -14.22
N LEU A 471 18.75 24.88 -13.64
CA LEU A 471 17.49 25.36 -14.19
C LEU A 471 17.53 26.89 -14.30
N GLU A 472 17.51 27.38 -15.53
CA GLU A 472 17.64 28.81 -15.83
C GLU A 472 16.32 29.39 -16.32
N ALA A 473 15.84 30.45 -15.66
CA ALA A 473 14.63 31.15 -16.06
C ALA A 473 14.92 32.08 -17.24
N LEU A 474 14.37 31.74 -18.41
CA LEU A 474 14.40 32.57 -19.61
C LEU A 474 13.00 33.16 -19.88
N LYS A 475 12.90 34.13 -20.77
CA LYS A 475 11.61 34.79 -21.07
C LYS A 475 10.61 33.79 -21.65
N GLU A 476 11.09 32.91 -22.52
CA GLU A 476 10.32 31.92 -23.26
C GLU A 476 10.02 30.63 -22.48
N GLY A 477 10.79 30.30 -21.45
CA GLY A 477 10.62 29.07 -20.67
C GLY A 477 11.71 28.86 -19.61
N LEU A 478 11.72 27.68 -19.01
CA LEU A 478 12.76 27.22 -18.10
C LEU A 478 13.72 26.30 -18.85
N ARG A 479 15.00 26.68 -18.92
CA ARG A 479 16.04 25.88 -19.58
C ARG A 479 16.69 24.95 -18.58
N ALA A 480 16.48 23.65 -18.74
CA ALA A 480 17.07 22.60 -17.91
C ALA A 480 18.36 22.07 -18.53
N THR A 481 19.38 21.88 -17.70
CA THR A 481 20.66 21.23 -18.05
C THR A 481 20.76 19.89 -17.34
N PHE A 482 21.18 18.86 -18.07
CA PHE A 482 21.20 17.48 -17.60
C PHE A 482 22.63 16.93 -17.52
N GLU A 483 22.84 16.03 -16.57
CA GLU A 483 24.07 15.24 -16.43
C GLU A 483 23.70 13.79 -16.08
N GLY A 484 24.58 12.85 -16.42
CA GLY A 484 24.49 11.49 -15.90
C GLY A 484 24.58 11.48 -14.36
N ALA A 485 23.81 10.61 -13.73
CA ALA A 485 23.86 10.34 -12.29
C ALA A 485 25.23 9.79 -11.87
N ASP A 486 25.85 8.96 -12.71
CA ASP A 486 27.17 8.37 -12.48
C ASP A 486 27.91 8.11 -13.82
N SER A 487 29.12 7.54 -13.75
CA SER A 487 29.94 7.24 -14.94
C SER A 487 29.39 6.13 -15.83
N SER A 488 28.41 5.35 -15.35
CA SER A 488 27.70 4.30 -16.09
C SER A 488 26.39 4.81 -16.72
N SER A 489 26.02 6.07 -16.48
CA SER A 489 24.82 6.68 -17.06
C SER A 489 24.91 6.80 -18.59
N PRO A 490 23.77 6.73 -19.29
CA PRO A 490 23.69 7.13 -20.69
C PRO A 490 24.17 8.58 -20.89
N ALA A 491 24.54 8.91 -22.13
CA ALA A 491 24.87 10.29 -22.49
C ALA A 491 23.71 11.23 -22.13
N ALA A 492 24.00 12.26 -21.34
CA ALA A 492 22.99 13.23 -20.94
C ALA A 492 22.46 13.98 -22.17
N PRO A 493 21.15 14.26 -22.23
CA PRO A 493 20.59 15.05 -23.32
C PRO A 493 21.10 16.49 -23.27
N GLU A 494 21.16 17.14 -24.44
CA GLU A 494 21.46 18.57 -24.54
C GLU A 494 20.48 19.42 -23.71
N PRO A 495 20.86 20.62 -23.25
CA PRO A 495 19.96 21.48 -22.48
C PRO A 495 18.68 21.81 -23.24
N GLN A 496 17.52 21.62 -22.60
CA GLN A 496 16.20 21.77 -23.24
C GLN A 496 15.37 22.86 -22.56
N LEU A 497 14.47 23.48 -23.32
CA LEU A 497 13.53 24.50 -22.85
C LEU A 497 12.15 23.87 -22.60
N TYR A 498 11.57 24.18 -21.45
CA TYR A 498 10.23 23.74 -21.03
C TYR A 498 9.35 24.93 -20.67
N ASP A 499 8.04 24.82 -20.94
CA ASP A 499 7.08 25.86 -20.54
C ASP A 499 6.80 25.81 -19.05
N MET A 500 6.89 24.61 -18.46
CA MET A 500 6.68 24.36 -17.05
C MET A 500 7.55 23.20 -16.57
N VAL A 501 8.00 23.28 -15.31
CA VAL A 501 8.82 22.24 -14.67
C VAL A 501 8.20 21.86 -13.33
N LEU A 502 7.89 20.58 -13.16
CA LEU A 502 7.43 19.98 -11.92
C LEU A 502 8.59 19.36 -11.16
N VAL A 503 8.83 19.82 -9.93
CA VAL A 503 9.78 19.19 -9.01
C VAL A 503 9.03 18.23 -8.08
N ALA A 504 9.25 16.93 -8.27
CA ALA A 504 8.60 15.83 -7.54
C ALA A 504 9.63 14.85 -6.93
N VAL A 505 10.74 15.36 -6.41
CA VAL A 505 11.88 14.58 -5.87
C VAL A 505 11.69 14.04 -4.45
N GLY A 506 10.44 14.00 -3.97
CA GLY A 506 10.08 13.51 -2.64
C GLY A 506 9.68 14.61 -1.66
N ARG A 507 9.54 14.22 -0.39
CA ARG A 507 8.98 15.02 0.70
C ARG A 507 9.87 14.92 1.93
N ARG A 508 9.87 15.97 2.77
CA ARG A 508 10.58 16.01 4.06
C ARG A 508 9.58 16.13 5.21
N PRO A 509 9.77 15.45 6.35
CA PRO A 509 8.96 15.64 7.54
C PRO A 509 9.15 17.04 8.16
N ASN A 510 8.09 17.57 8.80
CA ASN A 510 8.09 18.92 9.37
C ASN A 510 8.49 18.99 10.86
N GLY A 511 9.14 17.96 11.42
CA GLY A 511 9.47 17.91 12.86
C GLY A 511 10.35 19.05 13.35
N LYS A 512 11.16 19.63 12.47
CA LYS A 512 12.02 20.80 12.75
C LYS A 512 11.28 22.14 12.66
N GLU A 513 9.99 22.17 12.33
CA GLU A 513 9.22 23.40 12.10
C GLU A 513 8.27 23.77 13.25
N ILE A 514 8.24 22.97 14.32
CA ILE A 514 7.23 23.06 15.39
C ILE A 514 7.83 23.32 16.79
N ALA A 515 9.13 23.62 16.86
CA ALA A 515 9.89 23.81 18.10
C ALA A 515 9.77 22.63 19.10
N ALA A 516 9.70 21.40 18.60
CA ALA A 516 9.51 20.16 19.37
C ALA A 516 10.56 19.98 20.49
N GLU A 517 11.77 20.50 20.29
CA GLU A 517 12.85 20.47 21.27
C GLU A 517 12.48 21.18 22.58
N LYS A 518 11.64 22.23 22.53
CA LYS A 518 11.17 22.93 23.74
C LYS A 518 10.25 22.06 24.60
N ALA A 519 9.61 21.05 24.00
CA ALA A 519 8.82 20.05 24.70
C ALA A 519 9.66 18.84 25.16
N GLY A 520 10.97 18.81 24.88
CA GLY A 520 11.84 17.67 25.17
C GLY A 520 11.75 16.54 24.13
N VAL A 521 11.06 16.75 23.02
CA VAL A 521 10.85 15.74 21.97
C VAL A 521 12.08 15.65 21.06
N ILE A 522 12.53 14.43 20.80
CA ILE A 522 13.64 14.16 19.87
C ILE A 522 13.13 14.28 18.42
N VAL A 523 13.84 15.08 17.64
CA VAL A 523 13.69 15.17 16.18
C VAL A 523 15.01 14.70 15.56
N ASN A 524 14.97 13.70 14.67
CA ASN A 524 16.19 13.19 14.06
C ASN A 524 16.75 14.13 12.97
N ASP A 525 17.93 13.80 12.45
CA ASP A 525 18.62 14.65 11.47
C ASP A 525 17.82 14.86 10.17
N ARG A 526 17.04 13.86 9.77
CA ARG A 526 16.12 13.93 8.62
C ARG A 526 14.84 14.71 8.90
N GLY A 527 14.57 15.06 10.16
CA GLY A 527 13.41 15.84 10.60
C GLY A 527 12.20 15.02 11.05
N PHE A 528 12.32 13.70 11.15
CA PHE A 528 11.27 12.83 11.69
C PHE A 528 11.26 12.86 13.22
N ILE A 529 10.10 12.57 13.79
CA ILE A 529 9.90 12.34 15.23
C ILE A 529 9.63 10.84 15.41
N PRO A 530 10.64 10.04 15.83
CA PRO A 530 10.44 8.61 16.07
C PRO A 530 9.36 8.39 17.13
N ALA A 531 8.50 7.40 16.87
CA ALA A 531 7.46 6.97 17.80
C ALA A 531 7.53 5.45 17.99
N ASP A 532 7.11 4.97 19.15
CA ASP A 532 6.99 3.53 19.42
C ASP A 532 5.71 2.93 18.81
N LYS A 533 5.44 1.64 19.02
CA LYS A 533 4.22 0.98 18.52
C LYS A 533 2.93 1.56 19.11
N GLN A 534 2.99 2.25 20.25
CA GLN A 534 1.86 2.97 20.84
C GLN A 534 1.78 4.43 20.38
N GLN A 535 2.62 4.80 19.41
CA GLN A 535 2.79 6.14 18.86
C GLN A 535 3.35 7.17 19.85
N ARG A 536 3.93 6.73 20.97
CA ARG A 536 4.57 7.63 21.94
C ARG A 536 5.93 8.06 21.42
N THR A 537 6.24 9.34 21.61
CA THR A 537 7.61 9.85 21.44
C THR A 537 8.47 9.46 22.65
N ASN A 538 9.70 9.98 22.73
CA ASN A 538 10.52 9.87 23.95
C ASN A 538 9.90 10.58 25.18
N VAL A 539 8.91 11.46 24.98
CA VAL A 539 8.15 12.11 26.04
C VAL A 539 6.80 11.40 26.16
N SER A 540 6.56 10.73 27.29
CA SER A 540 5.49 9.71 27.42
C SER A 540 4.06 10.19 27.11
N HIS A 541 3.74 11.47 27.32
CA HIS A 541 2.42 12.06 27.06
C HIS A 541 2.36 12.82 25.72
N ILE A 542 3.41 12.76 24.91
CA ILE A 542 3.47 13.35 23.57
C ILE A 542 3.63 12.22 22.55
N PHE A 543 2.75 12.22 21.56
CA PHE A 543 2.63 11.22 20.51
C PHE A 543 2.99 11.83 19.15
N ALA A 544 3.38 11.02 18.17
CA ALA A 544 3.62 11.46 16.80
C ALA A 544 3.06 10.45 15.79
N ILE A 545 2.39 10.94 14.74
CA ILE A 545 1.69 10.11 13.76
C ILE A 545 1.82 10.65 12.32
N GLY A 546 1.67 9.77 11.34
CA GLY A 546 1.66 10.08 9.91
C GLY A 546 3.05 10.32 9.33
N ASP A 547 3.14 11.21 8.33
CA ASP A 547 4.40 11.44 7.62
C ASP A 547 5.54 11.91 8.52
N ILE A 548 5.24 12.55 9.65
CA ILE A 548 6.25 13.08 10.57
C ILE A 548 6.92 11.99 11.40
N CYS A 549 6.29 10.82 11.55
CA CYS A 549 6.81 9.72 12.39
C CYS A 549 7.53 8.62 11.61
N GLY A 550 7.55 8.69 10.26
CA GLY A 550 8.35 7.79 9.44
C GLY A 550 7.73 7.46 8.09
N ASP A 551 8.52 6.81 7.25
CA ASP A 551 8.08 6.20 6.00
C ASP A 551 7.26 4.91 6.28
N PRO A 552 6.34 4.51 5.38
CA PRO A 552 5.91 5.23 4.19
C PRO A 552 4.96 6.40 4.52
N MET A 553 5.13 7.54 3.84
CA MET A 553 4.30 8.75 3.99
C MET A 553 2.94 8.58 3.29
N LEU A 554 2.04 7.81 3.90
CA LEU A 554 0.75 7.43 3.33
C LEU A 554 -0.42 7.77 4.27
N ALA A 555 -1.52 8.24 3.68
CA ALA A 555 -2.69 8.70 4.44
C ALA A 555 -3.34 7.58 5.27
N HIS A 556 -3.45 6.37 4.73
CA HIS A 556 -4.01 5.20 5.42
C HIS A 556 -3.11 4.67 6.54
N LYS A 557 -1.79 4.88 6.46
CA LYS A 557 -0.91 4.66 7.63
C LYS A 557 -1.27 5.67 8.72
N ALA A 558 -1.28 6.95 8.36
CA ALA A 558 -1.54 8.04 9.31
C ALA A 558 -2.89 7.90 10.03
N THR A 559 -3.95 7.46 9.34
CA THR A 559 -5.28 7.27 9.96
C THR A 559 -5.33 6.09 10.94
N ASN A 560 -4.55 5.02 10.72
CA ASN A 560 -4.49 3.89 11.64
C ASN A 560 -3.60 4.19 12.86
N GLU A 561 -2.42 4.81 12.65
CA GLU A 561 -1.57 5.33 13.74
C GLU A 561 -2.36 6.30 14.63
N ALA A 562 -3.19 7.16 14.03
CA ALA A 562 -4.05 8.11 14.75
C ALA A 562 -5.03 7.46 15.72
N LYS A 563 -5.68 6.37 15.31
CA LYS A 563 -6.64 5.64 16.16
C LYS A 563 -5.93 5.05 17.37
N VAL A 564 -4.77 4.42 17.14
CA VAL A 564 -3.92 3.85 18.20
C VAL A 564 -3.51 4.94 19.19
N ALA A 565 -2.98 6.07 18.73
CA ALA A 565 -2.56 7.17 19.62
C ALA A 565 -3.72 7.67 20.51
N ALA A 566 -4.89 7.91 19.92
CA ALA A 566 -6.07 8.37 20.66
C ALA A 566 -6.57 7.35 21.69
N GLU A 567 -6.55 6.06 21.35
CA GLU A 567 -6.96 4.95 22.22
C GLU A 567 -5.96 4.73 23.37
N VAL A 568 -4.66 4.83 23.10
CA VAL A 568 -3.61 4.76 24.12
C VAL A 568 -3.76 5.90 25.14
N ILE A 569 -4.07 7.12 24.68
CA ILE A 569 -4.36 8.25 25.57
C ILE A 569 -5.60 7.97 26.44
N ALA A 570 -6.61 7.31 25.89
CA ALA A 570 -7.80 6.90 26.65
C ALA A 570 -7.56 5.71 27.60
N GLY A 571 -6.32 5.18 27.65
CA GLY A 571 -5.94 4.08 28.54
C GLY A 571 -6.18 2.68 27.97
N HIS A 572 -6.53 2.57 26.69
CA HIS A 572 -6.66 1.27 26.03
C HIS A 572 -5.28 0.64 25.81
N LYS A 573 -5.19 -0.68 25.94
CA LYS A 573 -3.97 -1.45 25.67
C LYS A 573 -3.94 -1.88 24.21
N VAL A 574 -3.62 -0.92 23.34
CA VAL A 574 -3.51 -1.13 21.89
C VAL A 574 -2.13 -0.72 21.39
N GLU A 575 -1.75 -1.27 20.25
CA GLU A 575 -0.53 -0.96 19.53
C GLU A 575 -0.77 -1.00 18.01
N PHE A 576 0.08 -0.31 17.26
CA PHE A 576 0.10 -0.37 15.81
C PHE A 576 0.97 -1.55 15.38
N ASP A 577 0.30 -2.65 15.03
CA ASP A 577 0.94 -3.92 14.64
C ASP A 577 0.38 -4.42 13.30
N ALA A 578 0.46 -3.58 12.27
CA ALA A 578 0.11 -3.97 10.90
C ALA A 578 1.23 -4.84 10.31
N MET A 579 0.87 -5.99 9.73
CA MET A 579 1.82 -6.85 9.02
C MET A 579 2.28 -6.21 7.70
N THR A 580 1.42 -5.37 7.11
CA THR A 580 1.69 -4.72 5.83
C THR A 580 0.99 -3.38 5.70
N ILE A 581 1.56 -2.49 4.88
CA ILE A 581 0.94 -1.22 4.47
C ILE A 581 0.96 -1.19 2.94
N PRO A 582 -0.21 -1.19 2.27
CA PRO A 582 -0.26 -1.19 0.82
C PRO A 582 0.23 0.14 0.24
N SER A 583 0.83 0.07 -0.95
CA SER A 583 1.28 1.22 -1.73
C SER A 583 0.69 1.14 -3.14
N VAL A 584 0.23 2.28 -3.65
CA VAL A 584 -0.42 2.37 -4.96
C VAL A 584 0.06 3.62 -5.69
N ALA A 585 0.54 3.44 -6.92
CA ALA A 585 0.71 4.47 -7.91
C ALA A 585 -0.52 4.45 -8.84
N TYR A 586 -1.31 5.52 -8.82
CA TYR A 586 -2.53 5.64 -9.62
C TYR A 586 -2.23 6.13 -11.05
N THR A 587 -1.14 5.62 -11.63
CA THR A 587 -0.80 5.80 -13.04
C THR A 587 -1.73 4.97 -13.92
N ASP A 588 -1.54 5.00 -15.24
CA ASP A 588 -2.24 4.11 -16.16
C ASP A 588 -1.25 3.26 -16.99
N PRO A 589 -1.15 1.93 -16.76
CA PRO A 589 -1.83 1.17 -15.71
C PRO A 589 -1.40 1.57 -14.29
N GLU A 590 -2.23 1.23 -13.31
CA GLU A 590 -1.88 1.41 -11.90
C GLU A 590 -0.79 0.40 -11.52
N ILE A 591 0.07 0.76 -10.56
CA ILE A 591 1.01 -0.16 -9.92
C ILE A 591 0.67 -0.21 -8.44
N ALA A 592 0.42 -1.40 -7.93
CA ALA A 592 -0.01 -1.61 -6.57
C ALA A 592 0.83 -2.74 -5.94
N TRP A 593 1.29 -2.57 -4.71
CA TRP A 593 2.00 -3.63 -4.00
C TRP A 593 1.77 -3.56 -2.50
N MET A 594 2.01 -4.69 -1.82
CA MET A 594 1.96 -4.80 -0.37
C MET A 594 2.95 -5.88 0.09
N GLY A 595 3.33 -5.82 1.38
CA GLY A 595 4.22 -6.78 2.00
C GLY A 595 5.66 -6.62 1.51
N LEU A 596 6.39 -7.72 1.50
CA LEU A 596 7.75 -7.75 0.95
C LEU A 596 7.70 -7.67 -0.58
N THR A 597 8.64 -6.92 -1.14
CA THR A 597 9.01 -7.03 -2.56
C THR A 597 10.11 -8.08 -2.72
N GLU A 598 10.36 -8.57 -3.93
CA GLU A 598 11.51 -9.45 -4.19
C GLU A 598 12.82 -8.77 -3.83
N THR A 599 12.90 -7.47 -4.14
CA THR A 599 14.07 -6.63 -3.82
C THR A 599 14.33 -6.59 -2.33
N GLU A 600 13.29 -6.36 -1.52
CA GLU A 600 13.40 -6.35 -0.06
C GLU A 600 13.68 -7.73 0.52
N ALA A 601 13.02 -8.78 0.03
CA ALA A 601 13.23 -10.15 0.49
C ALA A 601 14.68 -10.59 0.25
N LYS A 602 15.24 -10.32 -0.93
CA LYS A 602 16.65 -10.56 -1.25
C LYS A 602 17.58 -9.76 -0.34
N ALA A 603 17.32 -8.47 -0.14
CA ALA A 603 18.15 -7.62 0.72
C ALA A 603 18.15 -8.07 2.19
N LYS A 604 17.03 -8.61 2.67
CA LYS A 604 16.88 -9.14 4.04
C LYS A 604 17.30 -10.61 4.18
N GLY A 605 17.66 -11.29 3.09
CA GLY A 605 17.98 -12.72 3.09
C GLY A 605 16.79 -13.62 3.44
N ILE A 606 15.56 -13.17 3.18
CA ILE A 606 14.32 -13.91 3.43
C ILE A 606 14.06 -14.83 2.23
N PRO A 607 14.00 -16.16 2.41
CA PRO A 607 13.62 -17.09 1.34
C PRO A 607 12.21 -16.81 0.86
N PHE A 608 12.01 -16.83 -0.45
CA PHE A 608 10.68 -16.70 -1.04
C PHE A 608 10.58 -17.51 -2.33
N GLU A 609 9.37 -17.93 -2.65
CA GLU A 609 8.96 -18.39 -3.97
C GLU A 609 7.99 -17.35 -4.56
N LYS A 610 7.80 -17.40 -5.89
CA LYS A 610 6.95 -16.45 -6.60
C LYS A 610 6.17 -17.10 -7.73
N ALA A 611 5.00 -16.53 -8.01
CA ALA A 611 4.18 -16.82 -9.18
C ALA A 611 3.66 -15.50 -9.74
N ASN A 612 3.55 -15.46 -11.06
CA ASN A 612 3.16 -14.28 -11.79
C ASN A 612 2.14 -14.65 -12.86
N PHE A 613 0.88 -14.30 -12.62
CA PHE A 613 -0.21 -14.51 -13.56
C PHE A 613 -0.27 -13.34 -14.57
N PRO A 614 0.03 -13.59 -15.86
CA PRO A 614 -0.04 -12.56 -16.89
C PRO A 614 -1.50 -12.25 -17.25
N TRP A 615 -1.87 -10.97 -17.33
CA TRP A 615 -3.25 -10.60 -17.69
C TRP A 615 -3.58 -10.84 -19.17
N ALA A 616 -2.58 -11.15 -20.00
CA ALA A 616 -2.79 -11.75 -21.33
C ALA A 616 -3.55 -13.08 -21.31
N ALA A 617 -3.62 -13.76 -20.15
CA ALA A 617 -4.43 -14.96 -19.94
C ALA A 617 -5.77 -14.67 -19.24
N SER A 618 -6.03 -13.42 -18.82
CA SER A 618 -7.31 -13.05 -18.20
C SER A 618 -8.32 -12.70 -19.29
N GLY A 619 -9.40 -13.48 -19.38
CA GLY A 619 -10.53 -13.16 -20.25
C GLY A 619 -11.11 -11.77 -19.98
N ARG A 620 -11.13 -11.33 -18.71
CA ARG A 620 -11.59 -9.98 -18.35
C ARG A 620 -10.66 -8.89 -18.86
N ALA A 621 -9.34 -9.04 -18.70
CA ALA A 621 -8.38 -8.05 -19.16
C ALA A 621 -8.36 -7.94 -20.69
N LEU A 622 -8.44 -9.07 -21.39
CA LEU A 622 -8.59 -9.13 -22.85
C LEU A 622 -9.89 -8.45 -23.32
N ALA A 623 -11.00 -8.68 -22.64
CA ALA A 623 -12.28 -8.03 -22.97
C ALA A 623 -12.25 -6.50 -22.79
N MET A 624 -11.36 -5.99 -21.95
CA MET A 624 -11.10 -4.56 -21.78
C MET A 624 -10.01 -4.04 -22.75
N GLY A 625 -9.32 -4.94 -23.47
CA GLY A 625 -8.11 -4.66 -24.25
C GLY A 625 -6.97 -4.05 -23.45
N ARG A 626 -6.86 -4.47 -22.18
CA ARG A 626 -5.83 -4.04 -21.23
C ARG A 626 -5.13 -5.27 -20.65
N ASP A 627 -4.57 -6.06 -21.56
CA ASP A 627 -3.82 -7.29 -21.29
C ASP A 627 -2.37 -7.03 -20.88
N ASP A 628 -1.98 -5.76 -20.81
CA ASP A 628 -0.67 -5.26 -20.38
C ASP A 628 -0.40 -5.41 -18.87
N GLY A 629 -1.32 -6.03 -18.11
CA GLY A 629 -1.21 -6.22 -16.67
C GLY A 629 -0.55 -7.54 -16.23
N MET A 630 -0.30 -7.63 -14.93
CA MET A 630 0.07 -8.87 -14.24
C MET A 630 -0.34 -8.86 -12.76
N THR A 631 -0.49 -10.05 -12.18
CA THR A 631 -0.66 -10.25 -10.74
C THR A 631 0.43 -11.18 -10.22
N LYS A 632 1.25 -10.69 -9.30
CA LYS A 632 2.37 -11.41 -8.68
C LYS A 632 2.11 -11.65 -7.20
N LEU A 633 2.34 -12.88 -6.76
CA LEU A 633 2.37 -13.27 -5.34
C LEU A 633 3.76 -13.76 -4.94
N LEU A 634 4.17 -13.42 -3.72
CA LEU A 634 5.35 -13.94 -3.05
C LEU A 634 4.92 -14.70 -1.79
N TRP A 635 5.51 -15.87 -1.56
CA TRP A 635 5.22 -16.68 -0.36
C TRP A 635 6.49 -17.27 0.25
N ASP A 636 6.41 -17.58 1.53
CA ASP A 636 7.46 -18.33 2.23
C ASP A 636 7.45 -19.80 1.74
N PRO A 637 8.60 -20.35 1.30
CA PRO A 637 8.63 -21.67 0.68
C PRO A 637 8.30 -22.82 1.64
N THR A 638 8.43 -22.61 2.96
CA THR A 638 8.25 -23.64 3.99
C THR A 638 6.80 -23.70 4.47
N THR A 639 6.26 -22.54 4.82
CA THR A 639 4.92 -22.36 5.40
C THR A 639 3.85 -22.12 4.35
N LYS A 640 4.25 -21.79 3.12
CA LYS A 640 3.38 -21.38 2.00
C LYS A 640 2.52 -20.14 2.26
N ARG A 641 2.75 -19.44 3.38
CA ARG A 641 2.09 -18.19 3.71
C ARG A 641 2.51 -17.09 2.77
N ILE A 642 1.54 -16.25 2.39
CA ILE A 642 1.83 -15.09 1.56
C ILE A 642 2.66 -14.10 2.38
N ILE A 643 3.66 -13.50 1.73
CA ILE A 643 4.54 -12.50 2.36
C ILE A 643 4.61 -11.20 1.55
N GLY A 644 4.03 -11.17 0.35
CA GLY A 644 3.92 -9.98 -0.47
C GLY A 644 3.13 -10.21 -1.75
N ALA A 645 2.65 -9.12 -2.32
CA ALA A 645 1.95 -9.12 -3.61
C ALA A 645 2.31 -7.85 -4.40
N GLY A 646 2.36 -7.98 -5.73
CA GLY A 646 2.56 -6.86 -6.65
C GLY A 646 1.65 -7.03 -7.86
N ILE A 647 0.90 -5.98 -8.21
CA ILE A 647 -0.09 -5.99 -9.27
C ILE A 647 0.12 -4.74 -10.13
N VAL A 648 0.13 -4.93 -11.44
CA VAL A 648 0.11 -3.82 -12.40
C VAL A 648 -1.03 -4.05 -13.37
N GLY A 649 -1.81 -3.00 -13.61
CA GLY A 649 -2.98 -3.09 -14.48
C GLY A 649 -4.04 -2.06 -14.12
N VAL A 650 -5.09 -2.00 -14.92
CA VAL A 650 -6.25 -1.16 -14.60
C VAL A 650 -6.91 -1.64 -13.30
N ASN A 651 -7.17 -0.70 -12.39
CA ASN A 651 -7.76 -0.96 -11.07
C ASN A 651 -6.90 -1.87 -10.14
N ALA A 652 -5.59 -1.98 -10.37
CA ALA A 652 -4.69 -2.80 -9.55
C ALA A 652 -4.73 -2.41 -8.06
N GLY A 653 -4.93 -1.12 -7.74
CA GLY A 653 -5.03 -0.63 -6.36
C GLY A 653 -6.19 -1.27 -5.58
N GLU A 654 -7.32 -1.51 -6.24
CA GLU A 654 -8.51 -2.12 -5.63
C GLU A 654 -8.30 -3.62 -5.32
N LEU A 655 -7.44 -4.29 -6.10
CA LEU A 655 -7.16 -5.72 -5.94
C LEU A 655 -6.27 -6.02 -4.72
N LEU A 656 -5.55 -5.02 -4.19
CA LEU A 656 -4.72 -5.22 -3.00
C LEU A 656 -5.53 -5.56 -1.75
N ALA A 657 -6.80 -5.16 -1.66
CA ALA A 657 -7.60 -5.32 -0.44
C ALA A 657 -7.64 -6.78 0.05
N GLU A 658 -7.84 -7.72 -0.89
CA GLU A 658 -7.86 -9.15 -0.60
C GLU A 658 -6.48 -9.65 -0.15
N THR A 659 -5.43 -9.30 -0.89
CA THR A 659 -4.07 -9.76 -0.57
C THR A 659 -3.57 -9.19 0.76
N VAL A 660 -3.91 -7.94 1.10
CA VAL A 660 -3.59 -7.34 2.41
C VAL A 660 -4.29 -8.12 3.51
N LEU A 661 -5.58 -8.43 3.35
CA LEU A 661 -6.33 -9.23 4.31
C LEU A 661 -5.72 -10.63 4.46
N ALA A 662 -5.38 -11.29 3.35
CA ALA A 662 -4.75 -12.61 3.36
C ALA A 662 -3.43 -12.60 4.16
N MET A 663 -2.60 -11.56 4.03
CA MET A 663 -1.36 -11.45 4.80
C MET A 663 -1.62 -11.22 6.28
N GLU A 664 -2.55 -10.33 6.65
CA GLU A 664 -2.93 -10.08 8.04
C GLU A 664 -3.53 -11.33 8.71
N MET A 665 -4.23 -12.17 7.96
CA MET A 665 -4.78 -13.45 8.45
C MET A 665 -3.74 -14.58 8.48
N GLY A 666 -2.55 -14.37 7.92
CA GLY A 666 -1.51 -15.39 7.78
C GLY A 666 -1.91 -16.52 6.83
N ALA A 667 -2.73 -16.21 5.81
CA ALA A 667 -3.22 -17.15 4.81
C ALA A 667 -2.08 -17.69 3.94
N ASP A 668 -2.27 -18.91 3.45
CA ASP A 668 -1.38 -19.55 2.48
C ASP A 668 -1.93 -19.51 1.05
N LEU A 669 -1.20 -20.12 0.11
CA LEU A 669 -1.64 -20.19 -1.28
C LEU A 669 -2.91 -21.03 -1.46
N GLU A 670 -3.15 -22.07 -0.66
CA GLU A 670 -4.34 -22.91 -0.79
C GLU A 670 -5.59 -22.13 -0.36
N ASP A 671 -5.50 -21.31 0.69
CA ASP A 671 -6.59 -20.41 1.11
C ASP A 671 -7.05 -19.50 -0.05
N LEU A 672 -6.10 -18.92 -0.81
CA LEU A 672 -6.41 -18.08 -1.97
C LEU A 672 -6.92 -18.91 -3.16
N ALA A 673 -6.27 -20.02 -3.49
CA ALA A 673 -6.59 -20.83 -4.66
C ALA A 673 -7.94 -21.56 -4.55
N LEU A 674 -8.33 -22.00 -3.34
CA LEU A 674 -9.59 -22.71 -3.11
C LEU A 674 -10.77 -21.75 -2.88
N THR A 675 -10.50 -20.47 -2.66
CA THR A 675 -11.54 -19.44 -2.60
C THR A 675 -12.13 -19.24 -4.00
N ILE A 676 -13.44 -19.42 -4.14
CA ILE A 676 -14.14 -19.25 -5.42
C ILE A 676 -14.27 -17.76 -5.72
N HIS A 677 -13.47 -17.27 -6.67
CA HIS A 677 -13.55 -15.90 -7.16
C HIS A 677 -14.61 -15.76 -8.26
N ALA A 678 -15.21 -14.57 -8.38
CA ALA A 678 -16.19 -14.31 -9.43
C ALA A 678 -15.52 -14.26 -10.82
N HIS A 679 -16.17 -14.86 -11.82
CA HIS A 679 -15.68 -14.90 -13.20
C HIS A 679 -16.70 -14.31 -14.19
N PRO A 680 -16.29 -13.49 -15.19
CA PRO A 680 -14.93 -12.98 -15.43
C PRO A 680 -14.67 -11.65 -14.68
N THR A 681 -13.59 -11.58 -13.90
CA THR A 681 -13.15 -10.39 -13.16
C THR A 681 -11.62 -10.20 -13.21
N LEU A 682 -11.12 -9.06 -12.73
CA LEU A 682 -9.68 -8.90 -12.45
C LEU A 682 -9.34 -9.41 -11.05
N SER A 683 -10.33 -9.49 -10.16
CA SER A 683 -10.17 -9.97 -8.78
C SER A 683 -9.97 -11.48 -8.68
N GLU A 684 -10.16 -12.27 -9.74
CA GLU A 684 -9.76 -13.69 -9.76
C GLU A 684 -8.26 -13.89 -10.07
N THR A 685 -7.53 -12.83 -10.46
CA THR A 685 -6.10 -12.97 -10.80
C THR A 685 -5.17 -13.31 -9.61
N PRO A 686 -5.45 -12.89 -8.35
CA PRO A 686 -4.73 -13.41 -7.18
C PRO A 686 -4.91 -14.93 -7.00
N MET A 687 -6.12 -15.46 -7.18
CA MET A 687 -6.40 -16.90 -7.17
C MET A 687 -5.58 -17.63 -8.22
N PHE A 688 -5.58 -17.15 -9.47
CA PHE A 688 -4.78 -17.77 -10.52
C PHE A 688 -3.28 -17.72 -10.24
N ALA A 689 -2.77 -16.62 -9.67
CA ALA A 689 -1.37 -16.56 -9.24
C ALA A 689 -1.06 -17.59 -8.14
N ALA A 690 -2.01 -17.84 -7.22
CA ALA A 690 -1.86 -18.87 -6.20
C ALA A 690 -1.91 -20.30 -6.79
N GLU A 691 -2.86 -20.57 -7.70
CA GLU A 691 -2.94 -21.84 -8.45
C GLU A 691 -1.67 -22.10 -9.28
N MET A 692 -1.08 -21.06 -9.85
CA MET A 692 0.22 -21.15 -10.52
C MET A 692 1.33 -21.57 -9.55
N GLY A 693 1.35 -21.00 -8.34
CA GLY A 693 2.29 -21.37 -7.29
C GLY A 693 2.13 -22.81 -6.81
N LEU A 694 0.90 -23.31 -6.77
CA LEU A 694 0.56 -24.69 -6.39
C LEU A 694 0.68 -25.69 -7.56
N GLY A 695 0.78 -25.21 -8.80
CA GLY A 695 0.80 -26.05 -9.99
C GLY A 695 -0.56 -26.69 -10.31
N THR A 696 -1.65 -26.04 -9.92
CA THR A 696 -3.05 -26.47 -10.14
C THR A 696 -3.77 -25.66 -11.21
N ILE A 697 -3.16 -24.57 -11.71
CA ILE A 697 -3.74 -23.70 -12.73
C ILE A 697 -4.16 -24.47 -13.98
N THR A 698 -5.36 -24.20 -14.47
CA THR A 698 -5.89 -24.80 -15.71
C THR A 698 -5.96 -23.84 -16.88
N ASP A 699 -5.99 -22.54 -16.62
CA ASP A 699 -6.13 -21.49 -17.62
C ASP A 699 -4.82 -21.19 -18.36
N LEU A 700 -3.70 -21.73 -17.84
CA LEU A 700 -2.38 -21.66 -18.44
C LEU A 700 -1.70 -23.02 -18.39
N PHE A 701 -1.04 -23.39 -19.49
CA PHE A 701 -0.17 -24.56 -19.49
C PHE A 701 1.21 -24.19 -18.94
N ILE A 702 1.50 -24.62 -17.72
CA ILE A 702 2.81 -24.45 -17.09
C ILE A 702 3.43 -25.83 -16.90
N PRO A 703 4.47 -26.20 -17.68
CA PRO A 703 5.13 -27.47 -17.48
C PRO A 703 5.75 -27.51 -16.08
N LYS A 704 5.53 -28.61 -15.36
CA LYS A 704 6.16 -28.82 -14.05
C LYS A 704 7.67 -28.73 -14.23
N LYS A 705 8.33 -27.85 -13.46
CA LYS A 705 9.80 -27.83 -13.37
C LYS A 705 10.23 -29.24 -12.95
N LYS A 706 11.00 -29.91 -13.81
CA LYS A 706 11.50 -31.28 -13.60
C LYS A 706 12.61 -31.29 -12.56
#